data_AF-A0A7V3WEY3-F1
#
_entry.id   AF-A0A7V3WEY3-F1
#
_cell.length_a   1.000
_cell.length_b   1.000
_cell.length_c   1.000
_cell.angle_alpha   90.00
_cell.angle_beta   90.00
_cell.angle_gamma   90.00
#
_symmetry.space_group_name_H-M   'P 1'
#
loop_
_entity.id
_entity.type
_entity.pdbx_description
1 polymer ?
#
loop_
_entity_poly.entity_id
_entity_poly.type
_entity_poly.pdbx_seq_one_letter_code
_entity_poly.pdbx_strand_id
1 'polypeptide(L)'
;LLYIPDWRRDGYDRNYPDYTPREDFPQRMEQARRLGFRIMLHVNYFGCAPENPVYEQMKPYHFRDPFSGNPLYWDWQRADPPIKFAYINPAAKAWRELFVKRMVELCRLLKPDALHLDQTLCIYNDRNGIIDGMNAMQGNMALHRELRDALPEIALSGEGLNEVSFRYEQFAQRHVWGINAADSKADMRYVRMAHPVSSSLLVPHTRLYGYLGMVSPQMWQLYVAWRTAYEQFGVLPTFGWLSREQVTQPDAMMQALWSEARWFQQHRPVPDYAPARWDAHTLFAYRTADGGTARYRREPTGVCLEAQKGGMRRIVARRIEGVTRAQAGGSIPHWLAYNERGMLGLNPDASYVWVSTAPDLNALHVHEMPENLMLAAATVQQPEWARFAFEPREEAIAVLQDLRENIRYAVAGKVGEGYIVEHETGAVARPYGDGIFMHPPYRRDVGKSVWLEYTLTLPADRTCVFRSGVGYTSPDAAQRSDGITFTVTAFGARGNLSTKRHATGNTPQELVLNLSAFRGQRVRLRLEAHPGPKGSPDFDWGYWTRPRVAALPTQQMPVEVYSPKQPLLAFLNGAVARWQSVAARRYRFLLPPEGGAVTLLYAEPKSLAVPADLTQLAFQSGLELQGAVAAPTGFLQASVGTGVCSGVAKRGFSAHPPPNGKSYVAFLLRLPSQPAVLRGFAGIRDGAEGKSNGVRFSVEVNGKEMWNRTVLPGEGWIPFEVPLKQWRGQAVLLRLVGDSLGDYGWDWAHWGEVRIE
;
A
#
# COMPACT_ATOMS: atom_id res chain seq x y z
N LEU A 1 11.93 -23.12 -0.26
CA LEU A 1 10.78 -23.68 -0.98
C LEU A 1 10.36 -22.65 -2.02
N LEU A 2 10.26 -23.05 -3.28
CA LEU A 2 9.68 -22.25 -4.36
C LEU A 2 8.25 -22.73 -4.58
N TYR A 3 7.28 -21.85 -4.39
CA TYR A 3 5.88 -22.09 -4.72
C TYR A 3 5.61 -21.53 -6.12
N ILE A 4 5.19 -22.39 -7.05
CA ILE A 4 5.05 -22.02 -8.46
C ILE A 4 3.58 -22.20 -8.89
N PRO A 5 2.80 -21.10 -8.98
CA PRO A 5 1.42 -21.15 -9.44
C PRO A 5 1.27 -21.38 -10.95
N ASP A 6 2.08 -20.69 -11.78
CA ASP A 6 1.90 -20.63 -13.24
C ASP A 6 2.83 -21.60 -14.00
N TRP A 7 2.76 -22.89 -13.68
CA TRP A 7 3.64 -23.92 -14.26
C TRP A 7 2.99 -24.74 -15.40
N ARG A 8 1.66 -24.74 -15.49
CA ARG A 8 0.89 -25.54 -16.45
C ARG A 8 0.86 -24.90 -17.83
N ARG A 9 0.71 -25.73 -18.87
CA ARG A 9 0.55 -25.30 -20.27
C ARG A 9 -0.55 -24.25 -20.40
N ASP A 10 -1.70 -24.53 -19.79
CA ASP A 10 -2.90 -23.69 -19.91
C ASP A 10 -2.88 -22.48 -18.95
N GLY A 11 -1.87 -22.38 -18.08
CA GLY A 11 -1.68 -21.30 -17.11
C GLY A 11 -2.42 -21.48 -15.78
N TYR A 12 -2.35 -20.44 -14.94
CA TYR A 12 -3.03 -20.39 -13.64
C TYR A 12 -4.56 -20.46 -13.77
N ASP A 13 -5.21 -21.31 -12.96
CA ASP A 13 -6.68 -21.45 -12.86
C ASP A 13 -7.48 -21.76 -14.14
N ARG A 14 -6.82 -22.35 -15.14
CA ARG A 14 -7.45 -22.70 -16.42
C ARG A 14 -7.49 -24.21 -16.65
N ASN A 15 -8.51 -24.69 -17.35
CA ASN A 15 -8.61 -26.06 -17.86
C ASN A 15 -8.37 -27.18 -16.82
N TYR A 16 -8.71 -26.97 -15.54
CA TYR A 16 -8.65 -28.06 -14.57
C TYR A 16 -9.59 -29.22 -14.97
N PRO A 17 -9.30 -30.49 -14.66
CA PRO A 17 -8.10 -30.99 -13.98
C PRO A 17 -6.98 -31.44 -14.93
N ASP A 18 -6.70 -30.71 -16.02
CA ASP A 18 -5.49 -30.92 -16.83
C ASP A 18 -4.27 -30.33 -16.12
N TYR A 19 -3.27 -31.18 -15.84
CA TYR A 19 -2.03 -30.83 -15.15
C TYR A 19 -0.80 -30.98 -16.04
N THR A 20 -0.97 -30.81 -17.36
CA THR A 20 0.13 -30.85 -18.32
C THR A 20 1.09 -29.66 -18.10
N PRO A 21 2.40 -29.91 -17.86
CA PRO A 21 3.37 -28.83 -17.69
C PRO A 21 3.61 -28.06 -18.99
N ARG A 22 4.10 -26.82 -18.88
CA ARG A 22 4.73 -26.14 -20.02
C ARG A 22 5.94 -26.94 -20.50
N GLU A 23 6.22 -26.87 -21.80
CA GLU A 23 7.27 -27.66 -22.46
C GLU A 23 8.65 -27.49 -21.81
N ASP A 24 8.99 -26.25 -21.43
CA ASP A 24 10.29 -25.91 -20.83
C ASP A 24 10.34 -26.05 -19.30
N PHE A 25 9.21 -26.30 -18.64
CA PHE A 25 9.11 -26.31 -17.19
C PHE A 25 9.92 -27.43 -16.51
N PRO A 26 9.95 -28.69 -17.02
CA PRO A 26 10.79 -29.74 -16.42
C PRO A 26 12.27 -29.36 -16.34
N GLN A 27 12.81 -28.70 -17.37
CA GLN A 27 14.20 -28.24 -17.40
C GLN A 27 14.45 -27.14 -16.36
N ARG A 28 13.55 -26.16 -16.25
CA ARG A 28 13.62 -25.10 -15.23
C ARG A 28 13.58 -25.66 -13.82
N MET A 29 12.74 -26.67 -13.59
CA MET A 29 12.61 -27.35 -12.32
C MET A 29 13.90 -28.06 -11.92
N GLU A 30 14.55 -28.73 -12.86
CA GLU A 30 15.85 -29.36 -12.64
C GLU A 30 16.96 -28.34 -12.32
N GLN A 31 16.96 -27.20 -13.00
CA GLN A 31 17.88 -26.10 -12.68
C GLN A 31 17.65 -25.59 -11.24
N ALA A 32 16.40 -25.40 -10.81
CA ALA A 32 16.08 -24.97 -9.46
C ALA A 32 16.55 -25.98 -8.40
N ARG A 33 16.43 -27.29 -8.66
CA ARG A 33 16.97 -28.32 -7.75
C ARG A 33 18.48 -28.28 -7.63
N ARG A 34 19.20 -28.08 -8.74
CA ARG A 34 20.68 -27.93 -8.71
C ARG A 34 21.14 -26.74 -7.88
N LEU A 35 20.29 -25.71 -7.76
CA LEU A 35 20.49 -24.56 -6.88
C LEU A 35 20.07 -24.82 -5.42
N GLY A 36 19.60 -26.03 -5.10
CA GLY A 36 19.21 -26.44 -3.75
C GLY A 36 17.77 -26.08 -3.36
N PHE A 37 16.93 -25.65 -4.30
CA PHE A 37 15.53 -25.35 -4.00
C PHE A 37 14.68 -26.62 -3.87
N ARG A 38 13.81 -26.61 -2.87
CA ARG A 38 12.60 -27.45 -2.81
C ARG A 38 11.48 -26.79 -3.60
N ILE A 39 10.63 -27.56 -4.28
CA ILE A 39 9.66 -27.04 -5.24
C ILE A 39 8.25 -27.53 -4.90
N MET A 40 7.31 -26.60 -4.79
CA MET A 40 5.88 -26.83 -4.58
C MET A 40 5.10 -26.39 -5.82
N LEU A 41 4.28 -27.29 -6.38
CA LEU A 41 3.43 -26.99 -7.53
C LEU A 41 2.00 -26.70 -7.09
N HIS A 42 1.40 -25.67 -7.69
CA HIS A 42 -0.02 -25.34 -7.49
C HIS A 42 -0.94 -26.29 -8.25
N VAL A 43 -1.97 -26.80 -7.58
CA VAL A 43 -3.05 -27.60 -8.15
C VAL A 43 -4.37 -27.21 -7.46
N ASN A 44 -5.53 -27.54 -8.03
CA ASN A 44 -6.82 -27.23 -7.42
C ASN A 44 -7.58 -28.54 -7.12
N TYR A 45 -7.97 -28.76 -5.86
CA TYR A 45 -8.42 -30.09 -5.40
C TYR A 45 -9.82 -30.50 -5.88
N PHE A 46 -10.63 -29.55 -6.35
CA PHE A 46 -12.02 -29.80 -6.76
C PHE A 46 -12.44 -29.10 -8.07
N GLY A 47 -11.54 -28.37 -8.71
CA GLY A 47 -11.84 -27.55 -9.87
C GLY A 47 -11.94 -28.38 -11.14
N CYS A 48 -13.00 -28.16 -11.93
CA CYS A 48 -13.14 -28.73 -13.28
C CYS A 48 -13.67 -27.66 -14.23
N ALA A 49 -12.91 -27.30 -15.26
CA ALA A 49 -13.36 -26.35 -16.27
C ALA A 49 -14.53 -26.96 -17.06
N PRO A 50 -15.63 -26.22 -17.28
CA PRO A 50 -16.77 -26.72 -18.06
C PRO A 50 -16.42 -27.16 -19.48
N GLU A 51 -15.39 -26.56 -20.07
CA GLU A 51 -14.91 -26.86 -21.41
C GLU A 51 -13.99 -28.10 -21.44
N ASN A 52 -13.55 -28.59 -20.27
CA ASN A 52 -12.74 -29.79 -20.21
C ASN A 52 -13.62 -31.04 -20.50
N PRO A 53 -13.20 -31.97 -21.36
CA PRO A 53 -14.00 -33.16 -21.69
C PRO A 53 -14.40 -34.03 -20.50
N VAL A 54 -13.63 -33.97 -19.40
CA VAL A 54 -13.94 -34.69 -18.15
C VAL A 54 -15.20 -34.13 -17.48
N TYR A 55 -15.53 -32.86 -17.70
CA TYR A 55 -16.62 -32.19 -17.00
C TYR A 55 -17.97 -32.89 -17.20
N GLU A 56 -18.28 -33.40 -18.40
CA GLU A 56 -19.55 -34.08 -18.64
C GLU A 56 -19.74 -35.31 -17.73
N GLN A 57 -18.65 -36.02 -17.38
CA GLN A 57 -18.71 -37.15 -16.44
C GLN A 57 -18.82 -36.68 -14.98
N MET A 58 -18.30 -35.50 -14.67
CA MET A 58 -18.26 -34.93 -13.32
C MET A 58 -19.47 -34.05 -13.00
N LYS A 59 -20.23 -33.64 -14.02
CA LYS A 59 -21.41 -32.77 -13.93
C LYS A 59 -22.45 -33.23 -12.91
N PRO A 60 -22.74 -34.54 -12.72
CA PRO A 60 -23.64 -35.00 -11.66
C PRO A 60 -23.18 -34.65 -10.24
N TYR A 61 -21.87 -34.47 -10.04
CA TYR A 61 -21.24 -34.18 -8.75
C TYR A 61 -20.85 -32.71 -8.59
N HIS A 62 -21.25 -31.84 -9.52
CA HIS A 62 -21.05 -30.41 -9.40
C HIS A 62 -21.81 -29.89 -8.18
N PHE A 63 -21.09 -29.26 -7.25
CA PHE A 63 -21.68 -28.60 -6.09
C PHE A 63 -22.85 -27.69 -6.48
N ARG A 64 -23.89 -27.72 -5.65
CA ARG A 64 -25.03 -26.82 -5.76
C ARG A 64 -25.21 -26.05 -4.47
N ASP A 65 -25.48 -24.77 -4.61
CA ASP A 65 -25.84 -23.90 -3.49
C ASP A 65 -27.03 -24.51 -2.71
N PRO A 66 -26.92 -24.66 -1.38
CA PRO A 66 -27.92 -25.37 -0.59
C PRO A 66 -29.29 -24.70 -0.59
N PHE A 67 -29.38 -23.41 -0.89
CA PHE A 67 -30.62 -22.64 -0.85
C PHE A 67 -31.26 -22.47 -2.22
N SER A 68 -30.51 -21.95 -3.19
CA SER A 68 -30.96 -21.68 -4.56
C SER A 68 -30.90 -22.92 -5.47
N GLY A 69 -29.99 -23.87 -5.18
CA GLY A 69 -29.76 -25.04 -6.03
C GLY A 69 -28.96 -24.77 -7.30
N ASN A 70 -28.49 -23.53 -7.47
CA ASN A 70 -27.64 -23.14 -8.59
C ASN A 70 -26.25 -23.80 -8.48
N PRO A 71 -25.62 -24.16 -9.61
CA PRO A 71 -24.27 -24.72 -9.58
C PRO A 71 -23.24 -23.68 -9.09
N LEU A 72 -22.25 -24.15 -8.34
CA LEU A 72 -21.21 -23.30 -7.76
C LEU A 72 -19.92 -23.31 -8.59
N TYR A 73 -19.47 -22.10 -8.97
CA TYR A 73 -18.26 -21.90 -9.75
C TYR A 73 -17.26 -21.01 -9.01
N TRP A 74 -15.97 -21.20 -9.31
CA TRP A 74 -15.05 -20.06 -9.30
C TRP A 74 -15.25 -19.27 -10.59
N ASP A 75 -15.54 -17.99 -10.47
CA ASP A 75 -15.80 -17.11 -11.61
C ASP A 75 -15.06 -15.78 -11.40
N TRP A 76 -13.99 -15.58 -12.16
CA TRP A 76 -13.09 -14.44 -12.03
C TRP A 76 -12.99 -13.66 -13.34
N GLN A 77 -13.81 -12.61 -13.40
CA GLN A 77 -13.99 -11.75 -14.58
C GLN A 77 -12.86 -10.72 -14.77
N ARG A 78 -11.94 -10.57 -13.81
CA ARG A 78 -10.82 -9.61 -13.93
C ARG A 78 -9.65 -10.15 -14.77
N ALA A 79 -9.66 -11.44 -15.11
CA ALA A 79 -8.67 -12.04 -16.00
C ALA A 79 -9.13 -11.94 -17.46
N ASP A 80 -8.17 -11.94 -18.39
CA ASP A 80 -8.43 -12.02 -19.83
C ASP A 80 -7.73 -13.25 -20.45
N PRO A 81 -8.48 -14.20 -21.04
CA PRO A 81 -9.94 -14.32 -20.96
C PRO A 81 -10.40 -14.60 -19.51
N PRO A 82 -11.67 -14.36 -19.16
CA PRO A 82 -12.19 -14.66 -17.82
C PRO A 82 -11.85 -16.09 -17.37
N ILE A 83 -11.58 -16.24 -16.08
CA ILE A 83 -11.31 -17.55 -15.47
C ILE A 83 -12.63 -18.12 -14.95
N LYS A 84 -12.92 -19.38 -15.28
CA LYS A 84 -14.11 -20.08 -14.80
C LYS A 84 -13.88 -21.57 -14.65
N PHE A 85 -14.22 -22.13 -13.50
CA PHE A 85 -14.28 -23.58 -13.30
C PHE A 85 -15.35 -23.98 -12.28
N ALA A 86 -15.96 -25.15 -12.51
CA ALA A 86 -16.95 -25.74 -11.62
C ALA A 86 -16.30 -26.36 -10.38
N TYR A 87 -16.99 -26.31 -9.25
CA TYR A 87 -16.59 -27.05 -8.06
C TYR A 87 -17.20 -28.46 -8.08
N ILE A 88 -16.37 -29.49 -8.05
CA ILE A 88 -16.79 -30.90 -8.03
C ILE A 88 -16.72 -31.45 -6.61
N ASN A 89 -17.80 -32.06 -6.14
CA ASN A 89 -17.90 -32.52 -4.76
C ASN A 89 -16.94 -33.71 -4.48
N PRO A 90 -15.96 -33.57 -3.56
CA PRO A 90 -15.01 -34.63 -3.23
C PRO A 90 -15.66 -35.86 -2.57
N ALA A 91 -16.93 -35.79 -2.17
CA ALA A 91 -17.69 -36.96 -1.74
C ALA A 91 -17.82 -38.00 -2.87
N ALA A 92 -17.82 -37.56 -4.13
CA ALA A 92 -17.83 -38.44 -5.29
C ALA A 92 -16.52 -39.23 -5.39
N LYS A 93 -16.61 -40.55 -5.27
CA LYS A 93 -15.47 -41.47 -5.41
C LYS A 93 -14.81 -41.34 -6.78
N ALA A 94 -15.62 -41.17 -7.83
CA ALA A 94 -15.13 -40.97 -9.20
C ALA A 94 -14.21 -39.74 -9.33
N TRP A 95 -14.53 -38.64 -8.62
CA TRP A 95 -13.66 -37.45 -8.59
C TRP A 95 -12.35 -37.74 -7.87
N ARG A 96 -12.41 -38.39 -6.71
CA ARG A 96 -11.20 -38.68 -5.92
C ARG A 96 -10.24 -39.60 -6.65
N GLU A 97 -10.74 -40.69 -7.24
CA GLU A 97 -9.93 -41.63 -8.03
C GLU A 97 -9.24 -40.92 -9.21
N LEU A 98 -9.98 -40.07 -9.93
CA LEU A 98 -9.43 -39.27 -11.02
C LEU A 98 -8.34 -38.32 -10.51
N PHE A 99 -8.63 -37.52 -9.47
CA PHE A 99 -7.71 -36.51 -8.98
C PHE A 99 -6.42 -37.14 -8.43
N VAL A 100 -6.53 -38.17 -7.59
CA VAL A 100 -5.38 -38.90 -7.03
C VAL A 100 -4.53 -39.49 -8.15
N LYS A 101 -5.14 -40.12 -9.15
CA LYS A 101 -4.41 -40.64 -10.33
C LYS A 101 -3.63 -39.53 -11.04
N ARG A 102 -4.23 -38.37 -11.29
CA ARG A 102 -3.56 -37.23 -11.92
C ARG A 102 -2.39 -36.71 -11.09
N MET A 103 -2.53 -36.66 -9.76
CA MET A 103 -1.45 -36.23 -8.88
C MET A 103 -0.29 -37.23 -8.85
N VAL A 104 -0.58 -38.54 -8.90
CA VAL A 104 0.45 -39.58 -9.03
C VAL A 104 1.19 -39.49 -10.36
N GLU A 105 0.46 -39.30 -11.47
CA GLU A 105 1.05 -39.08 -12.80
C GLU A 105 1.96 -37.84 -12.80
N LEU A 106 1.47 -36.72 -12.25
CA LEU A 106 2.21 -35.48 -12.10
C LEU A 106 3.48 -35.65 -11.27
N CYS A 107 3.38 -36.29 -10.10
CA CYS A 107 4.51 -36.47 -9.20
C CYS A 107 5.56 -37.42 -9.78
N ARG A 108 5.15 -38.44 -10.54
CA ARG A 108 6.07 -39.30 -11.28
C ARG A 108 6.82 -38.54 -12.38
N LEU A 109 6.10 -37.70 -13.12
CA LEU A 109 6.66 -36.92 -14.23
C LEU A 109 7.62 -35.84 -13.75
N LEU A 110 7.17 -35.00 -12.82
CA LEU A 110 7.89 -33.80 -12.43
C LEU A 110 8.68 -33.96 -11.15
N LYS A 111 8.38 -34.93 -10.27
CA LYS A 111 9.04 -35.14 -8.97
C LYS A 111 9.13 -33.84 -8.13
N PRO A 112 7.99 -33.19 -7.82
CA PRO A 112 7.98 -32.06 -6.89
C PRO A 112 8.25 -32.52 -5.46
N ASP A 113 8.63 -31.60 -4.59
CA ASP A 113 8.74 -31.87 -3.15
C ASP A 113 7.38 -31.69 -2.45
N ALA A 114 6.48 -30.91 -3.04
CA ALA A 114 5.17 -30.63 -2.49
C ALA A 114 4.11 -30.27 -3.55
N LEU A 115 2.85 -30.44 -3.17
CA LEU A 115 1.68 -29.96 -3.90
C LEU A 115 0.90 -28.97 -3.04
N HIS A 116 0.58 -27.81 -3.60
CA HIS A 116 -0.39 -26.89 -3.00
C HIS A 116 -1.77 -27.15 -3.58
N LEU A 117 -2.67 -27.57 -2.71
CA LEU A 117 -4.09 -27.76 -2.95
C LEU A 117 -4.78 -26.41 -2.73
N ASP A 118 -5.06 -25.73 -3.83
CA ASP A 118 -5.77 -24.47 -3.85
C ASP A 118 -7.22 -24.64 -3.39
N GLN A 119 -7.81 -23.62 -2.76
CA GLN A 119 -9.19 -23.59 -2.27
C GLN A 119 -9.54 -24.59 -1.16
N THR A 120 -8.58 -25.18 -0.44
CA THR A 120 -8.89 -26.12 0.66
C THR A 120 -9.66 -25.51 1.84
N LEU A 121 -9.74 -24.18 1.93
CA LEU A 121 -10.61 -23.49 2.88
C LEU A 121 -12.10 -23.48 2.47
N CYS A 122 -12.40 -23.73 1.21
CA CYS A 122 -13.74 -23.68 0.63
C CYS A 122 -14.47 -25.02 0.83
N ILE A 123 -15.13 -25.18 1.97
CA ILE A 123 -15.89 -26.39 2.29
C ILE A 123 -17.38 -26.04 2.35
N TYR A 124 -18.12 -26.47 1.34
CA TYR A 124 -19.52 -26.11 1.15
C TYR A 124 -20.47 -27.19 1.66
N ASN A 125 -21.63 -26.75 2.14
CA ASN A 125 -22.81 -27.62 2.18
C ASN A 125 -23.33 -27.76 0.75
N ASP A 126 -23.59 -28.99 0.32
CA ASP A 126 -24.07 -29.29 -1.03
C ASP A 126 -25.55 -29.63 -1.03
N ARG A 127 -26.35 -29.00 -1.90
CA ARG A 127 -27.75 -29.36 -2.09
C ARG A 127 -27.93 -30.80 -2.61
N ASN A 128 -26.93 -31.35 -3.31
CA ASN A 128 -26.97 -32.74 -3.75
C ASN A 128 -27.03 -33.73 -2.58
N GLY A 129 -26.72 -33.29 -1.35
CA GLY A 129 -26.79 -34.11 -0.15
C GLY A 129 -25.61 -35.07 -0.02
N ILE A 130 -25.90 -36.33 0.32
CA ILE A 130 -24.90 -37.39 0.50
C ILE A 130 -24.58 -38.02 -0.87
N ILE A 131 -23.30 -38.07 -1.22
CA ILE A 131 -22.78 -38.70 -2.44
C ILE A 131 -21.83 -39.82 -2.02
N ASP A 132 -22.02 -41.02 -2.58
CA ASP A 132 -21.23 -42.22 -2.24
C ASP A 132 -21.08 -42.46 -0.72
N GLY A 133 -22.15 -42.18 0.03
CA GLY A 133 -22.21 -42.36 1.48
C GLY A 133 -21.49 -41.27 2.29
N MET A 134 -20.99 -40.20 1.66
CA MET A 134 -20.28 -39.10 2.31
C MET A 134 -20.97 -37.75 2.09
N ASN A 135 -20.91 -36.88 3.08
CA ASN A 135 -21.09 -35.44 2.83
C ASN A 135 -19.80 -34.82 2.28
N ALA A 136 -19.86 -33.56 1.84
CA ALA A 136 -18.73 -32.85 1.25
C ALA A 136 -17.50 -32.76 2.19
N MET A 137 -17.70 -32.55 3.49
CA MET A 137 -16.63 -32.51 4.49
C MET A 137 -15.92 -33.86 4.60
N GLN A 138 -16.67 -34.96 4.71
CA GLN A 138 -16.16 -36.32 4.76
C GLN A 138 -15.43 -36.69 3.47
N GLY A 139 -15.98 -36.29 2.32
CA GLY A 139 -15.34 -36.45 1.01
C GLY A 139 -14.00 -35.73 0.93
N ASN A 140 -13.92 -34.50 1.44
CA ASN A 140 -12.67 -33.73 1.48
C ASN A 140 -11.61 -34.44 2.35
N MET A 141 -11.99 -34.95 3.53
CA MET A 141 -11.09 -35.76 4.37
C MET A 141 -10.65 -37.05 3.67
N ALA A 142 -11.55 -37.72 2.97
CA ALA A 142 -11.25 -38.94 2.23
C ALA A 142 -10.23 -38.66 1.11
N LEU A 143 -10.43 -37.59 0.33
CA LEU A 143 -9.51 -37.19 -0.72
C LEU A 143 -8.10 -36.92 -0.17
N HIS A 144 -7.99 -36.17 0.92
CA HIS A 144 -6.70 -35.89 1.54
C HIS A 144 -6.02 -37.17 2.04
N ARG A 145 -6.76 -38.08 2.65
CA ARG A 145 -6.23 -39.38 3.08
C ARG A 145 -5.73 -40.20 1.89
N GLU A 146 -6.53 -40.32 0.84
CA GLU A 146 -6.18 -41.08 -0.36
C GLU A 146 -4.94 -40.46 -1.06
N LEU A 147 -4.80 -39.13 -1.09
CA LEU A 147 -3.58 -38.47 -1.57
C LEU A 147 -2.37 -38.78 -0.69
N ARG A 148 -2.53 -38.76 0.64
CA ARG A 148 -1.44 -39.10 1.57
C ARG A 148 -0.99 -40.55 1.45
N ASP A 149 -1.93 -41.47 1.22
CA ASP A 149 -1.66 -42.89 1.03
C ASP A 149 -0.96 -43.14 -0.32
N ALA A 150 -1.39 -42.44 -1.38
CA ALA A 150 -0.82 -42.59 -2.72
C ALA A 150 0.53 -41.86 -2.91
N LEU A 151 0.79 -40.79 -2.15
CA LEU A 151 1.98 -39.93 -2.26
C LEU A 151 2.59 -39.63 -0.88
N PRO A 152 3.04 -40.65 -0.12
CA PRO A 152 3.55 -40.47 1.24
C PRO A 152 4.80 -39.58 1.32
N GLU A 153 5.61 -39.53 0.27
CA GLU A 153 6.84 -38.75 0.17
C GLU A 153 6.62 -37.27 -0.23
N ILE A 154 5.44 -36.92 -0.72
CA ILE A 154 5.11 -35.58 -1.18
C ILE A 154 4.44 -34.80 -0.06
N ALA A 155 4.91 -33.58 0.25
CA ALA A 155 4.20 -32.72 1.20
C ALA A 155 2.95 -32.10 0.56
N LEU A 156 1.85 -32.06 1.29
CA LEU A 156 0.62 -31.37 0.90
C LEU A 156 0.53 -30.01 1.59
N SER A 157 0.05 -29.03 0.85
CA SER A 157 -0.16 -27.67 1.31
C SER A 157 -1.58 -27.20 1.00
N GLY A 158 -2.18 -26.38 1.86
CA GLY A 158 -3.51 -25.80 1.65
C GLY A 158 -3.51 -24.28 1.43
N GLU A 159 -4.53 -23.75 0.73
CA GLU A 159 -4.75 -22.30 0.55
C GLU A 159 -5.18 -21.60 1.85
N GLY A 160 -5.67 -22.33 2.84
CA GLY A 160 -6.08 -21.72 4.10
C GLY A 160 -6.14 -22.69 5.25
N LEU A 161 -6.47 -22.15 6.42
CA LEU A 161 -6.61 -22.92 7.64
C LEU A 161 -8.06 -23.34 7.83
N ASN A 162 -8.32 -24.64 7.67
CA ASN A 162 -9.62 -25.26 7.91
C ASN A 162 -9.45 -26.57 8.68
N GLU A 163 -10.25 -26.80 9.72
CA GLU A 163 -10.14 -27.96 10.61
C GLU A 163 -10.30 -29.33 9.96
N VAL A 164 -10.93 -29.36 8.80
CA VAL A 164 -11.12 -30.57 8.00
C VAL A 164 -9.84 -30.93 7.25
N SER A 165 -9.19 -29.97 6.59
CA SER A 165 -8.07 -30.23 5.66
C SER A 165 -6.69 -30.15 6.33
N PHE A 166 -6.47 -29.22 7.27
CA PHE A 166 -5.12 -28.95 7.80
C PHE A 166 -4.46 -30.18 8.43
N ARG A 167 -5.27 -31.14 8.89
CA ARG A 167 -4.82 -32.40 9.52
C ARG A 167 -3.94 -33.26 8.61
N TYR A 168 -4.03 -33.03 7.30
CA TYR A 168 -3.28 -33.76 6.27
C TYR A 168 -2.29 -32.85 5.51
N GLU A 169 -2.26 -31.55 5.81
CA GLU A 169 -1.44 -30.55 5.15
C GLU A 169 -0.22 -30.18 6.02
N GLN A 170 0.99 -30.43 5.53
CA GLN A 170 2.23 -30.11 6.24
C GLN A 170 2.45 -28.59 6.38
N PHE A 171 1.89 -27.80 5.46
CA PHE A 171 1.88 -26.34 5.54
C PHE A 171 0.61 -25.76 4.94
N ALA A 172 0.24 -24.56 5.36
CA ALA A 172 -0.95 -23.86 4.85
C ALA A 172 -0.68 -22.36 4.72
N GLN A 173 -1.32 -21.73 3.75
CA GLN A 173 -1.29 -20.29 3.62
C GLN A 173 -2.07 -19.60 4.74
N ARG A 174 -1.61 -18.43 5.15
CA ARG A 174 -2.30 -17.60 6.15
C ARG A 174 -2.90 -16.36 5.53
N HIS A 175 -4.23 -16.33 5.45
CA HIS A 175 -4.99 -15.13 5.11
C HIS A 175 -4.99 -14.10 6.25
N VAL A 176 -5.17 -12.82 5.91
CA VAL A 176 -5.16 -11.70 6.86
C VAL A 176 -6.45 -10.91 6.75
N TRP A 177 -7.14 -10.75 7.87
CA TRP A 177 -8.30 -9.88 7.95
C TRP A 177 -7.88 -8.40 7.90
N GLY A 178 -8.60 -7.60 7.11
CA GLY A 178 -8.26 -6.20 6.87
C GLY A 178 -7.42 -5.95 5.61
N ILE A 179 -7.04 -6.98 4.86
CA ILE A 179 -6.34 -6.81 3.59
C ILE A 179 -7.22 -7.33 2.45
N ASN A 180 -7.40 -6.49 1.43
CA ASN A 180 -7.98 -6.87 0.16
C ASN A 180 -6.84 -6.92 -0.87
N ALA A 181 -6.37 -8.13 -1.15
CA ALA A 181 -5.26 -8.38 -2.07
C ALA A 181 -5.60 -7.95 -3.51
N ALA A 182 -6.84 -8.19 -3.96
CA ALA A 182 -7.27 -7.91 -5.32
C ALA A 182 -7.27 -6.41 -5.66
N ASP A 183 -7.49 -5.57 -4.65
CA ASP A 183 -7.53 -4.11 -4.79
C ASP A 183 -6.29 -3.43 -4.19
N SER A 184 -5.28 -4.20 -3.74
CA SER A 184 -4.07 -3.69 -3.07
C SER A 184 -4.35 -2.72 -1.93
N LYS A 185 -5.35 -3.02 -1.09
CA LYS A 185 -5.77 -2.17 0.04
C LYS A 185 -5.59 -2.88 1.37
N ALA A 186 -5.21 -2.12 2.39
CA ALA A 186 -5.13 -2.60 3.76
C ALA A 186 -5.77 -1.59 4.73
N ASP A 187 -6.57 -2.09 5.66
CA ASP A 187 -7.04 -1.37 6.84
C ASP A 187 -6.27 -1.85 8.06
N MET A 188 -5.32 -1.03 8.49
CA MET A 188 -4.40 -1.38 9.58
C MET A 188 -5.10 -1.62 10.91
N ARG A 189 -6.35 -1.17 11.11
CA ARG A 189 -7.08 -1.40 12.37
C ARG A 189 -7.45 -2.87 12.50
N TYR A 190 -7.96 -3.49 11.44
CA TYR A 190 -8.26 -4.92 11.42
C TYR A 190 -6.98 -5.77 11.37
N VAL A 191 -5.98 -5.35 10.60
CA VAL A 191 -4.67 -6.04 10.56
C VAL A 191 -4.04 -6.13 11.95
N ARG A 192 -4.10 -5.04 12.73
CA ARG A 192 -3.56 -4.98 14.10
C ARG A 192 -4.35 -5.82 15.10
N MET A 193 -5.54 -6.32 14.76
CA MET A 193 -6.29 -7.30 15.58
C MET A 193 -5.78 -8.73 15.40
N ALA A 194 -4.78 -8.97 14.54
CA ALA A 194 -4.12 -10.27 14.47
C ALA A 194 -3.65 -10.72 15.86
N HIS A 195 -3.83 -12.01 16.16
CA HIS A 195 -3.52 -12.59 17.46
C HIS A 195 -3.08 -14.06 17.32
N PRO A 196 -2.13 -14.57 18.12
CA PRO A 196 -1.58 -15.93 18.02
C PRO A 196 -2.54 -17.07 18.43
N VAL A 197 -3.81 -16.80 18.75
CA VAL A 197 -4.74 -17.85 19.24
C VAL A 197 -4.91 -18.96 18.21
N SER A 198 -5.23 -18.63 16.96
CA SER A 198 -5.34 -19.64 15.90
C SER A 198 -4.02 -20.39 15.71
N SER A 199 -2.89 -19.69 15.84
CA SER A 199 -1.59 -20.32 15.69
C SER A 199 -1.31 -21.33 16.81
N SER A 200 -1.68 -21.01 18.05
CA SER A 200 -1.51 -21.91 19.19
C SER A 200 -2.28 -23.22 19.05
N LEU A 201 -3.43 -23.18 18.37
CA LEU A 201 -4.25 -24.37 18.11
C LEU A 201 -3.75 -25.17 16.90
N LEU A 202 -3.25 -24.50 15.86
CA LEU A 202 -3.07 -25.11 14.53
C LEU A 202 -1.61 -25.39 14.17
N VAL A 203 -0.66 -24.55 14.58
CA VAL A 203 0.76 -24.71 14.23
C VAL A 203 1.44 -25.93 14.85
N PRO A 204 0.93 -26.55 15.94
CA PRO A 204 1.38 -27.89 16.32
C PRO A 204 1.14 -28.96 15.24
N HIS A 205 0.17 -28.75 14.34
CA HIS A 205 -0.26 -29.71 13.32
C HIS A 205 0.15 -29.32 11.90
N THR A 206 0.39 -28.04 11.63
CA THR A 206 0.80 -27.53 10.31
C THR A 206 1.80 -26.38 10.42
N ARG A 207 2.38 -25.93 9.30
CA ARG A 207 3.27 -24.75 9.25
C ARG A 207 2.65 -23.65 8.40
N LEU A 208 2.69 -22.42 8.89
CA LEU A 208 2.09 -21.29 8.17
C LEU A 208 3.09 -20.63 7.24
N TYR A 209 2.69 -20.35 6.01
CA TYR A 209 3.43 -19.48 5.09
C TYR A 209 2.50 -18.40 4.50
N GLY A 210 3.08 -17.40 3.84
CA GLY A 210 2.34 -16.26 3.33
C GLY A 210 1.37 -16.65 2.21
N TYR A 211 0.20 -16.01 2.20
CA TYR A 211 -0.82 -16.12 1.16
C TYR A 211 -0.28 -15.76 -0.24
N LEU A 212 -0.81 -16.39 -1.29
CA LEU A 212 -0.44 -16.15 -2.68
C LEU A 212 -0.65 -14.67 -3.09
N GLY A 213 -1.74 -14.04 -2.63
CA GLY A 213 -2.04 -12.64 -2.92
C GLY A 213 -1.19 -11.62 -2.16
N MET A 214 -0.18 -12.06 -1.40
CA MET A 214 0.76 -11.17 -0.74
C MET A 214 1.58 -10.39 -1.77
N VAL A 215 1.81 -9.10 -1.52
CA VAL A 215 2.52 -8.21 -2.45
C VAL A 215 4.04 -8.37 -2.44
N SER A 216 4.70 -7.86 -3.49
CA SER A 216 6.17 -7.72 -3.50
C SER A 216 6.65 -6.80 -2.38
N PRO A 217 7.82 -7.07 -1.77
CA PRO A 217 8.48 -6.14 -0.84
C PRO A 217 8.70 -4.71 -1.39
N GLN A 218 8.72 -4.54 -2.72
CA GLN A 218 8.75 -3.20 -3.35
C GLN A 218 7.52 -2.34 -2.99
N MET A 219 6.37 -2.96 -2.72
CA MET A 219 5.19 -2.29 -2.17
C MET A 219 5.27 -2.25 -0.64
N TRP A 220 6.32 -1.61 -0.11
CA TRP A 220 6.75 -1.75 1.28
C TRP A 220 5.63 -1.56 2.32
N GLN A 221 4.80 -0.52 2.22
CA GLN A 221 3.74 -0.28 3.24
C GLN A 221 2.67 -1.38 3.24
N LEU A 222 2.24 -1.83 2.06
CA LEU A 222 1.29 -2.92 1.95
C LEU A 222 1.92 -4.26 2.33
N TYR A 223 3.20 -4.48 1.99
CA TYR A 223 3.98 -5.62 2.46
C TYR A 223 4.08 -5.64 3.98
N VAL A 224 4.26 -4.48 4.61
CA VAL A 224 4.26 -4.33 6.07
C VAL A 224 2.90 -4.62 6.68
N ALA A 225 1.79 -4.31 6.01
CA ALA A 225 0.46 -4.72 6.49
C ALA A 225 0.38 -6.25 6.62
N TRP A 226 0.84 -7.00 5.62
CA TRP A 226 0.94 -8.47 5.71
C TRP A 226 1.86 -8.90 6.87
N ARG A 227 3.07 -8.32 6.94
CA ARG A 227 4.02 -8.63 8.01
C ARG A 227 3.47 -8.39 9.41
N THR A 228 2.75 -7.29 9.62
CA THR A 228 2.18 -6.91 10.92
C THR A 228 1.27 -8.01 11.46
N ALA A 229 0.49 -8.67 10.60
CA ALA A 229 -0.31 -9.82 11.00
C ALA A 229 0.53 -11.09 11.16
N TYR A 230 1.45 -11.35 10.22
CA TYR A 230 2.29 -12.54 10.19
C TYR A 230 3.24 -12.67 11.37
N GLU A 231 3.78 -11.55 11.87
CA GLU A 231 4.62 -11.46 13.06
C GLU A 231 3.86 -11.87 14.33
N GLN A 232 2.51 -11.85 14.32
CA GLN A 232 1.65 -12.35 15.40
C GLN A 232 1.14 -13.78 15.18
N PHE A 233 1.22 -14.29 13.95
CA PHE A 233 0.78 -15.64 13.63
C PHE A 233 1.93 -16.66 13.58
N GLY A 234 3.18 -16.19 13.52
CA GLY A 234 4.35 -17.04 13.37
C GLY A 234 4.50 -17.62 11.97
N VAL A 235 4.09 -16.86 10.95
CA VAL A 235 4.21 -17.24 9.53
C VAL A 235 5.68 -17.25 9.12
N LEU A 236 6.09 -18.25 8.35
CA LEU A 236 7.45 -18.34 7.82
C LEU A 236 7.76 -17.14 6.91
N PRO A 237 9.00 -16.61 6.93
CA PRO A 237 9.41 -15.56 6.00
C PRO A 237 9.06 -15.92 4.56
N THR A 238 8.15 -15.14 3.98
CA THR A 238 7.58 -15.38 2.64
C THR A 238 7.76 -14.11 1.80
N PHE A 239 8.17 -14.29 0.55
CA PHE A 239 8.43 -13.20 -0.38
C PHE A 239 7.60 -13.45 -1.65
N GLY A 240 6.54 -12.64 -1.83
CA GLY A 240 5.72 -12.68 -3.04
C GLY A 240 6.39 -11.91 -4.19
N TRP A 241 6.24 -12.40 -5.41
CA TRP A 241 6.44 -11.63 -6.66
C TRP A 241 7.77 -10.87 -6.77
N LEU A 242 8.89 -11.52 -6.41
CA LEU A 242 10.21 -10.92 -6.52
C LEU A 242 10.60 -10.70 -7.99
N SER A 243 11.08 -9.51 -8.31
CA SER A 243 11.67 -9.23 -9.62
C SER A 243 13.07 -9.85 -9.74
N ARG A 244 13.53 -10.08 -10.98
CA ARG A 244 14.90 -10.53 -11.25
C ARG A 244 15.92 -9.59 -10.60
N GLU A 245 15.69 -8.28 -10.69
CA GLU A 245 16.57 -7.26 -10.13
C GLU A 245 16.67 -7.36 -8.61
N GLN A 246 15.55 -7.52 -7.89
CA GLN A 246 15.56 -7.71 -6.43
C GLN A 246 16.39 -8.92 -6.00
N VAL A 247 16.47 -9.95 -6.85
CA VAL A 247 17.25 -11.16 -6.58
C VAL A 247 18.72 -10.99 -6.96
N THR A 248 19.03 -10.34 -8.09
CA THR A 248 20.42 -10.21 -8.57
C THR A 248 21.17 -9.04 -7.94
N GLN A 249 20.45 -8.00 -7.52
CA GLN A 249 20.98 -6.75 -6.94
C GLN A 249 20.11 -6.33 -5.75
N PRO A 250 20.13 -7.09 -4.64
CA PRO A 250 19.28 -6.81 -3.49
C PRO A 250 19.72 -5.51 -2.82
N ASP A 251 18.77 -4.57 -2.70
CA ASP A 251 18.95 -3.36 -1.89
C ASP A 251 19.02 -3.68 -0.40
N ALA A 252 19.27 -2.66 0.42
CA ALA A 252 19.38 -2.82 1.88
C ALA A 252 18.10 -3.40 2.51
N MET A 253 16.93 -3.09 1.94
CA MET A 253 15.66 -3.65 2.37
C MET A 253 15.60 -5.16 2.14
N MET A 254 15.86 -5.61 0.92
CA MET A 254 15.89 -7.03 0.56
C MET A 254 16.96 -7.79 1.35
N GLN A 255 18.13 -7.18 1.58
CA GLN A 255 19.17 -7.78 2.42
C GLN A 255 18.71 -7.97 3.86
N ALA A 256 17.98 -7.02 4.45
CA ALA A 256 17.41 -7.17 5.80
C ALA A 256 16.40 -8.33 5.86
N LEU A 257 15.50 -8.41 4.88
CA LEU A 257 14.53 -9.50 4.74
C LEU A 257 15.21 -10.87 4.57
N TRP A 258 16.26 -10.95 3.76
CA TRP A 258 17.03 -12.18 3.60
C TRP A 258 17.81 -12.56 4.85
N SER A 259 18.25 -11.59 5.64
CA SER A 259 18.96 -11.85 6.90
C SER A 259 18.03 -12.55 7.90
N GLU A 260 16.78 -12.13 7.97
CA GLU A 260 15.71 -12.81 8.73
C GLU A 260 15.46 -14.23 8.20
N ALA A 261 15.27 -14.40 6.89
CA ALA A 261 15.05 -15.73 6.29
C ALA A 261 16.25 -16.68 6.52
N ARG A 262 17.48 -16.19 6.40
CA ARG A 262 18.70 -16.95 6.71
C ARG A 262 18.74 -17.36 8.18
N TRP A 263 18.34 -16.47 9.08
CA TRP A 263 18.26 -16.79 10.51
C TRP A 263 17.26 -17.93 10.76
N PHE A 264 16.08 -17.89 10.14
CA PHE A 264 15.10 -18.99 10.21
C PHE A 264 15.65 -20.30 9.67
N GLN A 265 16.37 -20.28 8.54
CA GLN A 265 16.97 -21.48 7.96
C GLN A 265 18.06 -22.10 8.86
N GLN A 266 18.89 -21.26 9.47
CA GLN A 266 20.00 -21.67 10.33
C GLN A 266 19.52 -22.22 11.68
N HIS A 267 18.58 -21.52 12.33
CA HIS A 267 18.20 -21.81 13.73
C HIS A 267 16.93 -22.65 13.84
N ARG A 268 16.19 -22.83 12.73
CA ARG A 268 14.97 -23.65 12.63
C ARG A 268 14.00 -23.40 13.81
N PRO A 269 13.58 -22.14 14.01
CA PRO A 269 12.71 -21.79 15.12
C PRO A 269 11.36 -22.51 15.01
N VAL A 270 10.85 -22.98 16.14
CA VAL A 270 9.48 -23.49 16.28
C VAL A 270 8.75 -22.69 17.36
N PRO A 271 7.43 -22.52 17.25
CA PRO A 271 6.67 -21.74 18.23
C PRO A 271 6.87 -22.24 19.67
N ASP A 272 6.93 -21.31 20.62
CA ASP A 272 7.01 -21.58 22.05
C ASP A 272 5.82 -20.93 22.76
N TYR A 273 4.88 -21.74 23.22
CA TYR A 273 3.67 -21.30 23.92
C TYR A 273 3.79 -21.38 25.44
N ALA A 274 4.98 -21.63 25.99
CA ALA A 274 5.18 -21.65 27.44
C ALA A 274 4.85 -20.27 28.04
N PRO A 275 3.97 -20.16 29.06
CA PRO A 275 3.51 -18.88 29.59
C PRO A 275 4.63 -17.90 29.98
N ALA A 276 5.75 -18.42 30.50
CA ALA A 276 6.92 -17.62 30.88
C ALA A 276 7.60 -16.87 29.72
N ARG A 277 7.27 -17.20 28.47
CA ARG A 277 7.79 -16.52 27.25
C ARG A 277 6.95 -15.35 26.81
N TRP A 278 5.75 -15.20 27.37
CA TRP A 278 4.76 -14.24 26.91
C TRP A 278 4.59 -13.14 27.95
N ASP A 279 4.74 -11.89 27.50
CA ASP A 279 4.43 -10.69 28.24
C ASP A 279 3.59 -9.74 27.36
N ALA A 280 3.15 -8.61 27.91
CA ALA A 280 2.30 -7.63 27.21
C ALA A 280 2.89 -7.07 25.91
N HIS A 281 4.19 -7.27 25.64
CA HIS A 281 4.88 -6.80 24.45
C HIS A 281 5.25 -7.93 23.49
N THR A 282 5.05 -9.19 23.86
CA THR A 282 5.39 -10.34 23.03
C THR A 282 4.31 -10.55 21.98
N LEU A 283 4.70 -10.53 20.71
CA LEU A 283 3.82 -10.77 19.57
C LEU A 283 3.80 -12.25 19.19
N PHE A 284 4.97 -12.88 19.18
CA PHE A 284 5.13 -14.32 18.93
C PHE A 284 6.47 -14.82 19.46
N ALA A 285 6.48 -15.99 20.10
CA ALA A 285 7.69 -16.56 20.70
C ALA A 285 8.10 -17.87 20.02
N TYR A 286 9.42 -18.12 20.02
CA TYR A 286 10.06 -19.27 19.41
C TYR A 286 11.12 -19.89 20.34
N ARG A 287 11.30 -21.20 20.21
CA ARG A 287 12.52 -21.92 20.60
C ARG A 287 13.28 -22.35 19.35
N THR A 288 14.60 -22.27 19.37
CA THR A 288 15.43 -22.68 18.23
C THR A 288 15.92 -24.11 18.42
N ALA A 289 16.21 -24.80 17.32
CA ALA A 289 16.65 -26.20 17.35
C ALA A 289 18.00 -26.38 18.08
N ASP A 290 18.81 -25.33 18.15
CA ASP A 290 20.12 -25.29 18.80
C ASP A 290 20.06 -24.82 20.27
N GLY A 291 18.87 -24.83 20.89
CA GLY A 291 18.66 -24.56 22.33
C GLY A 291 18.56 -23.09 22.70
N GLY A 292 18.48 -22.19 21.72
CA GLY A 292 18.21 -20.76 21.93
C GLY A 292 16.71 -20.43 21.93
N THR A 293 16.42 -19.14 22.03
CA THR A 293 15.06 -18.59 22.05
C THR A 293 14.99 -17.36 21.15
N ALA A 294 13.81 -17.04 20.65
CA ALA A 294 13.57 -15.78 19.95
C ALA A 294 12.13 -15.31 20.14
N ARG A 295 11.88 -14.03 19.96
CA ARG A 295 10.51 -13.51 19.93
C ARG A 295 10.39 -12.25 19.07
N TYR A 296 9.27 -12.14 18.37
CA TYR A 296 8.79 -10.85 17.90
C TYR A 296 8.24 -10.09 19.11
N ARG A 297 8.69 -8.85 19.28
CA ARG A 297 8.33 -7.99 20.40
C ARG A 297 8.01 -6.58 19.91
N ARG A 298 6.97 -5.98 20.50
CA ARG A 298 6.66 -4.55 20.36
C ARG A 298 7.65 -3.72 21.18
N GLU A 299 8.27 -2.75 20.53
CA GLU A 299 9.16 -1.74 21.12
C GLU A 299 8.50 -0.35 21.01
N PRO A 300 8.95 0.65 21.81
CA PRO A 300 8.44 2.01 21.69
C PRO A 300 8.57 2.61 20.27
N THR A 301 9.58 2.18 19.51
CA THR A 301 9.85 2.65 18.14
C THR A 301 9.41 1.68 17.05
N GLY A 302 8.69 0.60 17.37
CA GLY A 302 8.16 -0.34 16.37
C GLY A 302 8.15 -1.80 16.81
N VAL A 303 8.69 -2.70 15.99
CA VAL A 303 8.71 -4.15 16.25
C VAL A 303 10.10 -4.72 15.97
N CYS A 304 10.58 -5.63 16.82
CA CYS A 304 11.83 -6.35 16.61
C CYS A 304 11.65 -7.86 16.75
N LEU A 305 12.40 -8.63 15.94
CA LEU A 305 12.71 -10.02 16.21
C LEU A 305 14.04 -10.06 16.97
N GLU A 306 13.99 -10.46 18.23
CA GLU A 306 15.17 -10.67 19.06
C GLU A 306 15.43 -12.16 19.25
N ALA A 307 16.70 -12.56 19.20
CA ALA A 307 17.15 -13.91 19.52
C ALA A 307 18.10 -13.87 20.73
N GLN A 308 18.03 -14.90 21.56
CA GLN A 308 18.85 -15.05 22.76
C GLN A 308 19.41 -16.47 22.87
N LYS A 309 20.73 -16.58 23.10
CA LYS A 309 21.42 -17.84 23.36
C LYS A 309 22.64 -17.61 24.25
N GLY A 310 22.82 -18.43 25.28
CA GLY A 310 23.99 -18.34 26.19
C GLY A 310 24.14 -16.98 26.86
N GLY A 311 23.03 -16.31 27.21
CA GLY A 311 23.04 -14.96 27.78
C GLY A 311 23.24 -13.81 26.77
N MET A 312 23.67 -14.10 25.53
CA MET A 312 23.80 -13.08 24.49
C MET A 312 22.47 -12.81 23.80
N ARG A 313 22.14 -11.51 23.64
CA ARG A 313 20.97 -11.02 22.90
C ARG A 313 21.41 -10.45 21.56
N ARG A 314 20.68 -10.77 20.50
CA ARG A 314 20.91 -10.28 19.13
C ARG A 314 19.59 -9.84 18.49
N ILE A 315 19.60 -8.69 17.81
CA ILE A 315 18.49 -8.28 16.94
C ILE A 315 18.66 -8.97 15.59
N VAL A 316 17.65 -9.75 15.19
CA VAL A 316 17.61 -10.46 13.90
C VAL A 316 16.98 -9.58 12.83
N ALA A 317 15.88 -8.93 13.17
CA ALA A 317 15.16 -8.00 12.32
C ALA A 317 14.51 -6.92 13.19
N ARG A 318 14.32 -5.73 12.62
CA ARG A 318 13.58 -4.65 13.25
C ARG A 318 12.86 -3.84 12.18
N ARG A 319 11.71 -3.28 12.55
CA ARG A 319 10.94 -2.34 11.75
C ARG A 319 10.61 -1.14 12.62
N ILE A 320 10.84 0.05 12.10
CA ILE A 320 10.49 1.30 12.78
C ILE A 320 9.10 1.74 12.34
N GLU A 321 8.21 2.08 13.26
CA GLU A 321 6.85 2.55 12.95
C GLU A 321 6.25 3.35 14.09
N GLY A 322 5.20 4.14 13.82
CA GLY A 322 4.39 4.78 14.86
C GLY A 322 5.08 5.92 15.60
N VAL A 323 6.23 6.39 15.11
CA VAL A 323 7.05 7.41 15.79
C VAL A 323 7.52 8.48 14.83
N THR A 324 7.82 9.66 15.37
CA THR A 324 8.43 10.80 14.64
C THR A 324 9.95 10.83 14.76
N ARG A 325 10.49 10.17 15.80
CA ARG A 325 11.91 10.00 16.05
C ARG A 325 12.16 8.58 16.58
N ALA A 326 13.31 8.00 16.26
CA ALA A 326 13.66 6.66 16.71
C ALA A 326 15.10 6.58 17.22
N GLN A 327 15.27 6.12 18.47
CA GLN A 327 16.56 5.85 19.11
C GLN A 327 16.81 4.34 19.16
N ALA A 328 17.02 3.72 18.01
CA ALA A 328 17.09 2.25 17.90
C ALA A 328 18.51 1.71 17.62
N GLY A 329 19.53 2.59 17.59
CA GLY A 329 20.81 2.26 16.93
C GLY A 329 20.62 1.96 15.44
N GLY A 330 21.69 1.76 14.68
CA GLY A 330 21.59 1.50 13.23
C GLY A 330 20.98 2.67 12.45
N SER A 331 20.36 2.38 11.31
CA SER A 331 19.78 3.40 10.40
C SER A 331 18.59 2.87 9.60
N ILE A 332 17.86 3.80 8.97
CA ILE A 332 16.94 3.50 7.87
C ILE A 332 17.71 3.75 6.56
N PRO A 333 17.76 2.77 5.63
CA PRO A 333 18.43 2.95 4.35
C PRO A 333 17.94 4.19 3.60
N HIS A 334 18.89 4.99 3.10
CA HIS A 334 18.63 6.22 2.36
C HIS A 334 17.84 7.31 3.10
N TRP A 335 17.60 7.15 4.40
CA TRP A 335 16.98 8.19 5.21
C TRP A 335 17.99 9.28 5.52
N LEU A 336 17.63 10.53 5.27
CA LEU A 336 18.56 11.67 5.36
C LEU A 336 18.23 12.63 6.49
N ALA A 337 17.45 12.21 7.48
CA ALA A 337 17.23 12.97 8.72
C ALA A 337 17.65 12.13 9.94
N TYR A 338 18.84 12.40 10.46
CA TYR A 338 19.42 11.68 11.59
C TYR A 338 20.50 12.52 12.27
N ASN A 339 20.86 12.15 13.50
CA ASN A 339 22.03 12.67 14.21
C ASN A 339 22.59 11.59 15.15
N GLU A 340 23.49 11.96 16.05
CA GLU A 340 24.11 11.05 17.02
C GLU A 340 23.09 10.38 17.96
N ARG A 341 21.91 11.01 18.13
CA ARG A 341 20.85 10.52 19.03
C ARG A 341 19.91 9.54 18.33
N GLY A 342 19.77 9.63 17.00
CA GLY A 342 18.92 8.71 16.25
C GLY A 342 18.32 9.30 14.98
N MET A 343 17.26 8.65 14.49
CA MET A 343 16.54 9.03 13.26
C MET A 343 15.46 10.08 13.59
N LEU A 344 15.26 11.03 12.68
CA LEU A 344 14.41 12.21 12.86
C LEU A 344 13.37 12.33 11.73
N GLY A 345 12.32 13.13 11.96
CA GLY A 345 11.37 13.54 10.93
C GLY A 345 10.56 12.39 10.31
N LEU A 346 10.39 11.29 11.04
CA LEU A 346 9.66 10.11 10.56
C LEU A 346 8.16 10.39 10.50
N ASN A 347 7.47 9.77 9.54
CA ASN A 347 6.02 9.77 9.47
C ASN A 347 5.48 8.63 10.36
N PRO A 348 4.71 8.92 11.43
CA PRO A 348 4.19 7.88 12.32
C PRO A 348 3.17 6.95 11.65
N ASP A 349 2.55 7.37 10.55
CA ASP A 349 1.63 6.54 9.77
C ASP A 349 2.36 5.60 8.78
N ALA A 350 3.67 5.75 8.65
CA ALA A 350 4.51 4.91 7.81
C ALA A 350 5.34 3.91 8.64
N SER A 351 5.74 2.82 7.99
CA SER A 351 6.76 1.91 8.50
C SER A 351 8.06 2.01 7.73
N TYR A 352 9.19 1.80 8.38
CA TYR A 352 10.52 1.89 7.80
C TYR A 352 11.32 0.62 8.07
N VAL A 353 12.04 0.16 7.06
CA VAL A 353 13.02 -0.91 7.24
C VAL A 353 14.19 -0.40 8.07
N TRP A 354 14.69 -1.22 8.98
CA TRP A 354 15.86 -0.92 9.80
C TRP A 354 17.04 -1.82 9.40
N VAL A 355 18.25 -1.25 9.41
CA VAL A 355 19.50 -1.99 9.29
C VAL A 355 20.42 -1.65 10.46
N SER A 356 21.27 -2.59 10.85
CA SER A 356 22.18 -2.42 11.99
C SER A 356 23.32 -1.43 11.74
N THR A 357 23.61 -1.11 10.48
CA THR A 357 24.67 -0.17 10.09
C THR A 357 24.28 1.24 10.53
N ALA A 358 25.16 1.91 11.27
CA ALA A 358 24.97 3.30 11.66
C ALA A 358 25.06 4.23 10.43
N PRO A 359 24.36 5.39 10.43
CA PRO A 359 24.47 6.34 9.35
C PRO A 359 25.82 7.09 9.40
N ASP A 360 26.30 7.59 8.27
CA ASP A 360 27.51 8.41 8.21
C ASP A 360 27.22 9.85 8.66
N LEU A 361 27.64 10.19 9.87
CA LEU A 361 27.48 11.54 10.44
C LEU A 361 28.25 12.64 9.69
N ASN A 362 29.16 12.28 8.77
CA ASN A 362 29.87 13.23 7.92
C ASN A 362 29.28 13.35 6.51
N ALA A 363 28.24 12.58 6.18
CA ALA A 363 27.50 12.73 4.94
C ALA A 363 26.48 13.87 5.05
N LEU A 364 26.00 14.36 3.91
CA LEU A 364 24.93 15.37 3.87
C LEU A 364 23.63 14.82 4.49
N HIS A 365 23.09 15.49 5.52
CA HIS A 365 21.86 15.10 6.19
C HIS A 365 21.19 16.26 6.93
N VAL A 366 19.89 16.12 7.21
CA VAL A 366 19.16 16.94 8.18
C VAL A 366 19.55 16.49 9.58
N HIS A 367 20.22 17.37 10.31
CA HIS A 367 20.82 17.09 11.61
C HIS A 367 19.90 17.42 12.79
N GLU A 368 19.06 18.46 12.67
CA GLU A 368 18.08 18.81 13.69
C GLU A 368 16.83 19.41 13.06
N MET A 369 15.66 19.09 13.60
CA MET A 369 14.36 19.59 13.14
C MET A 369 13.29 19.38 14.22
N PRO A 370 12.22 20.18 14.32
CA PRO A 370 11.20 20.00 15.35
C PRO A 370 10.43 18.68 15.21
N GLU A 371 9.88 18.14 16.31
CA GLU A 371 9.10 16.88 16.29
C GLU A 371 7.75 16.98 15.58
N ASN A 372 7.22 18.20 15.45
CA ASN A 372 6.02 18.49 14.69
C ASN A 372 6.31 18.74 13.20
N LEU A 373 7.48 18.33 12.71
CA LEU A 373 7.88 18.41 11.31
C LEU A 373 8.32 17.02 10.83
N MET A 374 7.94 16.66 9.61
CA MET A 374 8.33 15.42 8.96
C MET A 374 9.19 15.71 7.74
N LEU A 375 10.15 14.82 7.46
CA LEU A 375 10.86 14.82 6.18
C LEU A 375 9.99 14.06 5.17
N ALA A 376 9.31 14.81 4.30
CA ALA A 376 8.37 14.26 3.31
C ALA A 376 9.08 13.73 2.06
N ALA A 377 10.19 14.37 1.68
CA ALA A 377 11.08 13.88 0.64
C ALA A 377 12.48 14.45 0.87
N ALA A 378 13.51 13.67 0.55
CA ALA A 378 14.84 14.19 0.31
C ALA A 378 15.26 13.83 -1.11
N THR A 379 16.25 14.52 -1.66
CA THR A 379 16.90 14.18 -2.92
C THR A 379 18.33 14.70 -2.87
N VAL A 380 19.29 13.85 -3.21
CA VAL A 380 20.71 14.22 -3.20
C VAL A 380 21.30 13.80 -4.53
N GLN A 381 21.85 14.77 -5.27
CA GLN A 381 22.64 14.54 -6.46
C GLN A 381 23.99 15.22 -6.30
N GLN A 382 24.91 14.49 -5.65
CA GLN A 382 26.28 14.97 -5.49
C GLN A 382 27.05 14.83 -6.82
N PRO A 383 27.89 15.83 -7.17
CA PRO A 383 28.29 16.98 -6.35
C PRO A 383 27.50 18.27 -6.61
N GLU A 384 26.32 18.22 -7.23
CA GLU A 384 25.65 19.40 -7.80
C GLU A 384 24.60 20.05 -6.88
N TRP A 385 23.66 19.27 -6.34
CA TRP A 385 22.56 19.82 -5.54
C TRP A 385 21.94 18.81 -4.57
N ALA A 386 21.16 19.32 -3.63
CA ALA A 386 20.30 18.54 -2.75
C ALA A 386 18.99 19.28 -2.47
N ARG A 387 17.94 18.53 -2.15
CA ARG A 387 16.61 19.05 -1.80
C ARG A 387 16.07 18.28 -0.60
N PHE A 388 15.51 18.99 0.37
CA PHE A 388 14.79 18.42 1.50
C PHE A 388 13.43 19.10 1.58
N ALA A 389 12.36 18.34 1.39
CA ALA A 389 10.99 18.78 1.55
C ALA A 389 10.46 18.32 2.90
N PHE A 390 9.84 19.26 3.60
CA PHE A 390 9.32 19.09 4.93
C PHE A 390 7.84 19.38 4.95
N GLU A 391 7.11 18.53 5.64
CA GLU A 391 5.68 18.69 5.86
C GLU A 391 5.40 18.82 7.36
N PRO A 392 4.63 19.83 7.78
CA PRO A 392 4.21 19.93 9.17
C PRO A 392 3.39 18.70 9.52
N ARG A 393 3.64 18.17 10.71
CA ARG A 393 2.76 17.17 11.29
C ARG A 393 1.48 17.88 11.73
N GLU A 394 0.37 17.42 11.19
CA GLU A 394 -0.94 17.72 11.74
C GLU A 394 -1.08 17.04 13.10
N GLU A 395 -1.22 17.84 14.15
CA GLU A 395 -1.59 17.32 15.46
C GLU A 395 -3.11 17.15 15.49
N ALA A 396 -3.58 15.90 15.48
CA ALA A 396 -5.00 15.61 15.55
C ALA A 396 -5.56 16.04 16.92
N ILE A 397 -6.48 17.01 16.91
CA ILE A 397 -7.29 17.40 18.07
C ILE A 397 -8.41 16.39 18.27
N ALA A 398 -9.00 15.90 17.18
CA ALA A 398 -10.03 14.87 17.21
C ALA A 398 -10.03 14.06 15.91
N VAL A 399 -10.08 12.73 16.05
CA VAL A 399 -10.30 11.78 14.95
C VAL A 399 -11.75 11.31 15.06
N LEU A 400 -12.62 11.79 14.17
CA LEU A 400 -14.06 11.80 14.43
C LEU A 400 -14.68 10.40 14.45
N GLN A 401 -14.17 9.48 13.63
CA GLN A 401 -14.61 8.10 13.60
C GLN A 401 -14.18 7.29 14.83
N ASP A 402 -13.23 7.78 15.63
CA ASP A 402 -12.75 7.11 16.85
C ASP A 402 -13.49 7.60 18.10
N LEU A 403 -14.24 8.70 18.00
CA LEU A 403 -15.11 9.17 19.07
C LEU A 403 -16.24 8.15 19.29
N ARG A 404 -16.64 7.97 20.55
CA ARG A 404 -17.74 7.05 20.95
C ARG A 404 -18.84 7.74 21.74
N GLU A 405 -18.60 8.97 22.16
CA GLU A 405 -19.46 9.74 23.06
C GLU A 405 -19.74 11.12 22.47
N ASN A 406 -20.81 11.77 22.93
CA ASN A 406 -21.20 13.13 22.52
C ASN A 406 -21.45 13.29 21.02
N ILE A 407 -22.01 12.24 20.41
CA ILE A 407 -22.39 12.20 18.99
C ILE A 407 -23.90 12.30 18.92
N ARG A 408 -24.40 13.22 18.10
CA ARG A 408 -25.81 13.29 17.71
C ARG A 408 -25.95 12.98 16.24
N TYR A 409 -27.08 12.45 15.85
CA TYR A 409 -27.43 12.31 14.44
C TYR A 409 -28.76 13.00 14.16
N ALA A 410 -29.02 13.30 12.89
CA ALA A 410 -30.40 13.40 12.45
C ALA A 410 -30.60 12.85 11.06
N VAL A 411 -31.83 12.38 10.84
CA VAL A 411 -32.35 11.91 9.57
C VAL A 411 -33.73 12.52 9.38
N ALA A 412 -33.94 13.19 8.24
CA ALA A 412 -35.23 13.80 7.91
C ALA A 412 -35.80 14.71 9.04
N GLY A 413 -34.94 15.41 9.76
CA GLY A 413 -35.32 16.32 10.86
C GLY A 413 -35.54 15.65 12.22
N LYS A 414 -35.54 14.32 12.32
CA LYS A 414 -35.56 13.60 13.60
C LYS A 414 -34.15 13.46 14.16
N VAL A 415 -33.92 13.93 15.38
CA VAL A 415 -32.62 13.90 16.05
C VAL A 415 -32.53 12.71 17.01
N GLY A 416 -31.36 12.06 17.07
CA GLY A 416 -31.03 11.04 18.07
C GLY A 416 -29.58 11.12 18.51
N GLU A 417 -29.14 10.14 19.30
CA GLU A 417 -27.78 10.06 19.85
C GLU A 417 -27.02 8.84 19.31
N GLY A 418 -25.71 8.99 19.14
CA GLY A 418 -24.82 7.93 18.66
C GLY A 418 -24.74 7.83 17.13
N TYR A 419 -24.38 6.64 16.66
CA TYR A 419 -24.27 6.31 15.24
C TYR A 419 -25.53 5.64 14.72
N ILE A 420 -25.79 5.78 13.43
CA ILE A 420 -26.89 5.11 12.74
C ILE A 420 -26.35 3.85 12.09
N VAL A 421 -26.59 2.70 12.74
CA VAL A 421 -26.27 1.38 12.15
C VAL A 421 -27.41 0.90 11.26
N GLU A 422 -28.65 1.14 11.70
CA GLU A 422 -29.88 0.81 10.99
C GLU A 422 -30.97 1.81 11.38
N HIS A 423 -31.72 2.33 10.41
CA HIS A 423 -32.82 3.29 10.63
C HIS A 423 -34.02 2.94 9.75
N GLU A 424 -35.23 3.28 10.20
CA GLU A 424 -36.48 2.96 9.48
C GLU A 424 -36.52 3.53 8.04
N THR A 425 -35.82 4.63 7.80
CA THR A 425 -35.72 5.28 6.48
C THR A 425 -34.66 4.66 5.57
N GLY A 426 -33.87 3.70 6.07
CA GLY A 426 -32.73 3.11 5.38
C GLY A 426 -31.43 3.92 5.47
N ALA A 427 -31.45 5.10 6.11
CA ALA A 427 -30.23 5.89 6.30
C ALA A 427 -29.21 5.19 7.20
N VAL A 428 -27.92 5.43 6.93
CA VAL A 428 -26.79 4.89 7.71
C VAL A 428 -25.78 6.01 7.95
N ALA A 429 -25.15 6.04 9.12
CA ALA A 429 -24.08 6.96 9.47
C ALA A 429 -23.25 6.37 10.62
N ARG A 430 -22.16 5.66 10.30
CA ARG A 430 -21.36 4.92 11.29
C ARG A 430 -19.88 4.86 10.91
N PRO A 431 -18.97 4.58 11.88
CA PRO A 431 -17.59 4.29 11.57
C PRO A 431 -17.51 3.08 10.63
N TYR A 432 -16.69 3.22 9.59
CA TYR A 432 -16.40 2.18 8.62
C TYR A 432 -15.01 2.46 8.09
N GLY A 433 -14.13 1.47 8.02
CA GLY A 433 -12.75 1.75 7.62
C GLY A 433 -12.10 2.85 8.46
N ASP A 434 -11.08 3.50 7.92
CA ASP A 434 -10.46 4.70 8.47
C ASP A 434 -11.35 5.96 8.46
N GLY A 435 -12.67 5.80 8.36
CA GLY A 435 -13.60 6.88 8.07
C GLY A 435 -15.02 6.65 8.60
N ILE A 436 -15.96 7.36 7.98
CA ILE A 436 -17.39 7.28 8.31
C ILE A 436 -18.15 6.96 7.03
N PHE A 437 -18.88 5.86 7.04
CA PHE A 437 -19.85 5.54 6.01
C PHE A 437 -21.15 6.28 6.28
N MET A 438 -21.67 7.01 5.29
CA MET A 438 -22.93 7.72 5.36
C MET A 438 -23.76 7.49 4.10
N HIS A 439 -24.97 6.97 4.28
CA HIS A 439 -25.94 6.77 3.21
C HIS A 439 -27.20 7.58 3.51
N PRO A 440 -27.64 8.46 2.58
CA PRO A 440 -28.92 9.15 2.72
C PRO A 440 -30.13 8.19 2.78
N PRO A 441 -31.31 8.64 3.21
CA PRO A 441 -32.51 7.81 3.24
C PRO A 441 -32.90 7.27 1.85
N TYR A 442 -33.16 5.96 1.75
CA TYR A 442 -33.58 5.30 0.50
C TYR A 442 -34.92 4.55 0.59
N ARG A 443 -35.44 4.29 1.80
CA ARG A 443 -36.74 3.61 1.99
C ARG A 443 -37.89 4.59 2.24
N ARG A 444 -37.65 5.61 3.07
CA ARG A 444 -38.59 6.70 3.42
C ARG A 444 -37.82 8.01 3.47
N ASP A 445 -38.51 9.14 3.31
CA ASP A 445 -37.88 10.47 3.29
C ASP A 445 -36.74 10.58 2.25
N VAL A 446 -36.95 9.93 1.10
CA VAL A 446 -36.02 9.94 -0.05
C VAL A 446 -35.74 11.39 -0.47
N GLY A 447 -34.48 11.69 -0.80
CA GLY A 447 -34.04 13.04 -1.15
C GLY A 447 -33.65 13.92 0.05
N LYS A 448 -33.79 13.46 1.30
CA LYS A 448 -33.33 14.19 2.50
C LYS A 448 -31.88 13.87 2.86
N SER A 449 -31.28 14.70 3.72
CA SER A 449 -29.93 14.45 4.25
C SER A 449 -29.92 13.56 5.49
N VAL A 450 -28.76 12.96 5.73
CA VAL A 450 -28.35 12.38 7.02
C VAL A 450 -27.14 13.15 7.54
N TRP A 451 -27.06 13.40 8.84
CA TRP A 451 -25.88 14.01 9.44
C TRP A 451 -25.49 13.42 10.79
N LEU A 452 -24.19 13.53 11.10
CA LEU A 452 -23.59 13.31 12.43
C LEU A 452 -23.06 14.64 12.94
N GLU A 453 -23.21 14.90 14.24
CA GLU A 453 -22.74 16.11 14.90
C GLU A 453 -21.90 15.75 16.13
N TYR A 454 -20.68 16.29 16.18
CA TYR A 454 -19.68 16.07 17.22
C TYR A 454 -19.50 17.33 18.03
N THR A 455 -19.43 17.23 19.36
CA THR A 455 -19.08 18.37 20.21
C THR A 455 -17.61 18.34 20.59
N LEU A 456 -16.85 19.37 20.22
CA LEU A 456 -15.40 19.44 20.39
C LEU A 456 -15.00 20.76 21.07
N THR A 457 -13.95 20.75 21.88
CA THR A 457 -13.33 21.98 22.39
C THR A 457 -12.06 22.26 21.61
N LEU A 458 -12.01 23.41 20.94
CA LEU A 458 -10.84 23.84 20.17
C LEU A 458 -9.82 24.52 21.10
N PRO A 459 -8.52 24.22 20.97
CA PRO A 459 -7.47 24.88 21.75
C PRO A 459 -7.43 26.38 21.50
N ALA A 460 -7.00 27.16 22.50
CA ALA A 460 -6.98 28.63 22.45
C ALA A 460 -5.69 29.21 21.85
N ASP A 461 -4.60 28.43 21.84
CA ASP A 461 -3.23 28.83 21.49
C ASP A 461 -2.88 28.59 20.01
N ARG A 462 -3.63 27.71 19.33
CA ARG A 462 -3.31 27.27 17.96
C ARG A 462 -4.52 27.33 17.02
N THR A 463 -4.23 27.48 15.73
CA THR A 463 -5.24 27.45 14.69
C THR A 463 -5.68 26.01 14.42
N CYS A 464 -6.97 25.79 14.17
CA CYS A 464 -7.51 24.47 13.85
C CYS A 464 -8.12 24.44 12.45
N VAL A 465 -8.12 23.25 11.84
CA VAL A 465 -8.74 22.96 10.55
C VAL A 465 -9.44 21.61 10.62
N PHE A 466 -10.61 21.49 10.01
CA PHE A 466 -11.21 20.19 9.70
C PHE A 466 -10.76 19.74 8.31
N ARG A 467 -10.43 18.46 8.17
CA ARG A 467 -10.10 17.83 6.88
C ARG A 467 -10.73 16.45 6.76
N SER A 468 -11.20 16.13 5.56
CA SER A 468 -11.60 14.78 5.16
C SER A 468 -11.46 14.61 3.65
N GLY A 469 -11.13 13.40 3.21
CA GLY A 469 -11.51 12.98 1.86
C GLY A 469 -13.01 12.69 1.83
N VAL A 470 -13.70 12.97 0.73
CA VAL A 470 -15.11 12.65 0.54
C VAL A 470 -15.33 11.98 -0.81
N GLY A 471 -16.14 10.93 -0.84
CA GLY A 471 -16.39 10.13 -2.04
C GLY A 471 -17.21 8.89 -1.73
N TYR A 472 -16.83 7.76 -2.31
CA TYR A 472 -17.60 6.51 -2.26
C TYR A 472 -16.82 5.39 -1.60
N THR A 473 -17.52 4.39 -1.06
CA THR A 473 -16.89 3.18 -0.52
C THR A 473 -16.34 2.24 -1.61
N SER A 474 -16.84 2.34 -2.85
CA SER A 474 -16.41 1.50 -3.96
C SER A 474 -16.51 2.22 -5.32
N PRO A 475 -15.68 1.80 -6.31
CA PRO A 475 -15.81 2.26 -7.70
C PRO A 475 -17.17 1.97 -8.33
N ASP A 476 -17.79 0.82 -8.02
CA ASP A 476 -19.12 0.46 -8.54
C ASP A 476 -20.19 1.46 -8.09
N ALA A 477 -20.18 1.83 -6.81
CA ALA A 477 -21.11 2.83 -6.28
C ALA A 477 -20.92 4.18 -6.97
N ALA A 478 -19.67 4.61 -7.13
CA ALA A 478 -19.32 5.87 -7.77
C ALA A 478 -19.71 5.94 -9.26
N GLN A 479 -19.74 4.82 -9.98
CA GLN A 479 -20.19 4.76 -11.38
C GLN A 479 -21.72 4.80 -11.54
N ARG A 480 -22.45 4.38 -10.50
CA ARG A 480 -23.92 4.21 -10.54
C ARG A 480 -24.69 5.35 -9.87
N SER A 481 -24.05 6.03 -8.91
CA SER A 481 -24.58 7.22 -8.25
C SER A 481 -24.54 8.44 -9.19
N ASP A 482 -25.45 9.38 -8.97
CA ASP A 482 -25.45 10.67 -9.66
C ASP A 482 -24.67 11.77 -8.92
N GLY A 483 -24.13 11.47 -7.74
CA GLY A 483 -23.28 12.35 -6.95
C GLY A 483 -23.78 12.58 -5.52
N ILE A 484 -22.87 12.53 -4.54
CA ILE A 484 -23.20 12.82 -3.14
C ILE A 484 -22.71 14.22 -2.77
N THR A 485 -23.58 15.04 -2.17
CA THR A 485 -23.17 16.33 -1.60
C THR A 485 -22.80 16.16 -0.14
N PHE A 486 -21.51 16.35 0.16
CA PHE A 486 -20.96 16.34 1.50
C PHE A 486 -20.85 17.78 2.02
N THR A 487 -21.38 18.04 3.21
CA THR A 487 -21.28 19.34 3.89
C THR A 487 -20.66 19.15 5.26
N VAL A 488 -19.68 19.97 5.61
CA VAL A 488 -19.21 20.11 6.99
C VAL A 488 -19.57 21.50 7.49
N THR A 489 -20.15 21.58 8.69
CA THR A 489 -20.52 22.84 9.33
C THR A 489 -20.06 22.86 10.77
N ALA A 490 -19.34 23.90 11.16
CA ALA A 490 -18.97 24.17 12.55
C ALA A 490 -19.87 25.26 13.12
N PHE A 491 -20.51 24.99 14.25
CA PHE A 491 -21.32 25.94 15.01
C PHE A 491 -20.55 26.36 16.27
N GLY A 492 -20.18 27.63 16.36
CA GLY A 492 -19.54 28.22 17.53
C GLY A 492 -20.41 29.34 18.14
N ALA A 493 -19.95 29.93 19.24
CA ALA A 493 -20.63 31.07 19.86
C ALA A 493 -20.59 32.32 18.96
N ARG A 494 -19.59 32.41 18.07
CA ARG A 494 -19.38 33.52 17.12
C ARG A 494 -20.06 33.34 15.76
N GLY A 495 -20.97 32.36 15.61
CA GLY A 495 -21.65 32.07 14.36
C GLY A 495 -21.34 30.67 13.83
N ASN A 496 -21.53 30.45 12.52
CA ASN A 496 -21.23 29.19 11.87
C ASN A 496 -20.26 29.36 10.69
N LEU A 497 -19.49 28.31 10.42
CA LEU A 497 -18.63 28.19 9.24
C LEU A 497 -19.03 26.91 8.53
N SER A 498 -19.15 26.96 7.20
CA SER A 498 -19.57 25.80 6.41
C SER A 498 -18.82 25.73 5.10
N THR A 499 -18.58 24.51 4.64
CA THR A 499 -18.10 24.22 3.29
C THR A 499 -18.75 22.93 2.81
N LYS A 500 -18.91 22.81 1.50
CA LYS A 500 -19.51 21.62 0.88
C LYS A 500 -18.78 21.23 -0.40
N ARG A 501 -18.85 19.94 -0.73
CA ARG A 501 -18.36 19.37 -1.99
C ARG A 501 -19.39 18.38 -2.52
N HIS A 502 -19.73 18.51 -3.79
CA HIS A 502 -20.47 17.49 -4.52
C HIS A 502 -19.46 16.54 -5.14
N ALA A 503 -19.39 15.31 -4.64
CA ALA A 503 -18.44 14.30 -5.09
C ALA A 503 -19.08 13.46 -6.20
N THR A 504 -18.37 13.36 -7.31
CA THR A 504 -18.68 12.47 -8.44
C THR A 504 -17.41 11.73 -8.83
N GLY A 505 -17.56 10.54 -9.41
CA GLY A 505 -16.45 9.70 -9.83
C GLY A 505 -15.73 8.97 -8.70
N ASN A 506 -14.73 8.17 -9.07
CA ASN A 506 -14.15 7.15 -8.18
C ASN A 506 -13.02 7.69 -7.29
N THR A 507 -12.55 8.91 -7.52
CA THR A 507 -11.42 9.50 -6.79
C THR A 507 -11.94 10.35 -5.62
N PRO A 508 -11.56 10.04 -4.37
CA PRO A 508 -11.93 10.86 -3.22
C PRO A 508 -11.47 12.31 -3.38
N GLN A 509 -12.34 13.26 -3.09
CA GLN A 509 -12.07 14.70 -3.20
C GLN A 509 -11.81 15.30 -1.82
N GLU A 510 -10.89 16.27 -1.71
CA GLU A 510 -10.62 16.91 -0.41
C GLU A 510 -11.72 17.92 -0.04
N LEU A 511 -12.14 17.87 1.23
CA LEU A 511 -13.01 18.84 1.89
C LEU A 511 -12.33 19.39 3.14
N VAL A 512 -12.10 20.71 3.16
CA VAL A 512 -11.33 21.42 4.20
C VAL A 512 -12.13 22.60 4.74
N LEU A 513 -12.27 22.70 6.07
CA LEU A 513 -12.91 23.83 6.75
C LEU A 513 -11.95 24.47 7.75
N ASN A 514 -11.58 25.73 7.52
CA ASN A 514 -10.76 26.49 8.44
C ASN A 514 -11.57 26.86 9.70
N LEU A 515 -11.11 26.43 10.88
CA LEU A 515 -11.77 26.67 12.17
C LEU A 515 -11.07 27.75 13.01
N SER A 516 -10.14 28.52 12.43
CA SER A 516 -9.37 29.59 13.13
C SER A 516 -10.29 30.53 13.92
N ALA A 517 -11.43 30.92 13.33
CA ALA A 517 -12.36 31.85 13.95
C ALA A 517 -13.08 31.28 15.19
N PHE A 518 -12.94 29.99 15.49
CA PHE A 518 -13.48 29.34 16.68
C PHE A 518 -12.42 28.86 17.67
N ARG A 519 -11.16 29.31 17.52
CA ARG A 519 -10.09 29.05 18.48
C ARG A 519 -10.52 29.34 19.92
N GLY A 520 -10.26 28.41 20.84
CA GLY A 520 -10.63 28.47 22.25
C GLY A 520 -12.11 28.20 22.56
N GLN A 521 -12.94 27.89 21.57
CA GLN A 521 -14.38 27.65 21.79
C GLN A 521 -14.73 26.17 21.83
N ARG A 522 -15.82 25.87 22.54
CA ARG A 522 -16.59 24.64 22.34
C ARG A 522 -17.45 24.80 21.08
N VAL A 523 -17.25 23.92 20.10
CA VAL A 523 -17.95 23.92 18.81
C VAL A 523 -18.74 22.64 18.62
N ARG A 524 -19.84 22.72 17.87
CA ARG A 524 -20.53 21.54 17.33
C ARG A 524 -20.15 21.41 15.85
N LEU A 525 -19.54 20.31 15.47
CA LEU A 525 -19.08 20.04 14.11
C LEU A 525 -19.99 18.98 13.47
N ARG A 526 -20.72 19.37 12.43
CA ARG A 526 -21.67 18.53 11.71
C ARG A 526 -21.09 18.05 10.39
N LEU A 527 -21.12 16.75 10.15
CA LEU A 527 -20.87 16.09 8.87
C LEU A 527 -22.20 15.65 8.28
N GLU A 528 -22.53 16.10 7.07
CA GLU A 528 -23.79 15.82 6.39
C GLU A 528 -23.56 15.20 5.02
N ALA A 529 -24.33 14.16 4.68
CA ALA A 529 -24.43 13.61 3.34
C ALA A 529 -25.85 13.83 2.79
N HIS A 530 -25.93 14.41 1.60
CA HIS A 530 -27.17 14.68 0.86
C HIS A 530 -27.11 13.99 -0.51
N PRO A 531 -28.22 13.45 -1.04
CA PRO A 531 -28.29 12.72 -2.31
C PRO A 531 -28.23 13.63 -3.56
N GLY A 532 -27.36 14.65 -3.52
CA GLY A 532 -27.13 15.53 -4.65
C GLY A 532 -28.31 16.40 -5.08
N PRO A 533 -28.16 17.15 -6.19
CA PRO A 533 -29.21 18.02 -6.74
C PRO A 533 -30.43 17.26 -7.29
N LYS A 534 -30.27 16.00 -7.69
CA LYS A 534 -31.35 15.16 -8.22
C LYS A 534 -32.15 14.46 -7.13
N GLY A 535 -31.64 14.43 -5.89
CA GLY A 535 -32.32 13.85 -4.74
C GLY A 535 -32.39 12.31 -4.77
N SER A 536 -31.59 11.65 -5.61
CA SER A 536 -31.58 10.20 -5.77
C SER A 536 -30.53 9.58 -4.84
N PRO A 537 -30.91 8.74 -3.85
CA PRO A 537 -29.98 8.08 -2.95
C PRO A 537 -29.40 6.78 -3.52
N ASP A 538 -29.71 6.45 -4.78
CA ASP A 538 -29.29 5.19 -5.41
C ASP A 538 -27.77 5.14 -5.53
N PHE A 539 -27.17 4.12 -4.92
CA PHE A 539 -25.71 3.92 -4.87
C PHE A 539 -24.94 5.05 -4.18
N ASP A 540 -25.61 5.86 -3.35
CA ASP A 540 -25.00 6.92 -2.55
C ASP A 540 -24.29 6.37 -1.32
N TRP A 541 -23.35 5.46 -1.56
CA TRP A 541 -22.53 4.79 -0.56
C TRP A 541 -21.40 5.73 -0.12
N GLY A 542 -21.80 6.83 0.51
CA GLY A 542 -20.93 7.95 0.85
C GLY A 542 -19.90 7.59 1.90
N TYR A 543 -18.69 8.11 1.70
CA TYR A 543 -17.56 7.83 2.56
C TYR A 543 -16.78 9.11 2.88
N TRP A 544 -16.66 9.40 4.18
CA TRP A 544 -15.75 10.40 4.73
C TRP A 544 -14.45 9.71 5.12
N THR A 545 -13.39 9.90 4.34
CA THR A 545 -12.06 9.31 4.59
C THR A 545 -11.27 10.12 5.61
N ARG A 546 -10.87 9.50 6.73
CA ARG A 546 -10.08 10.11 7.82
C ARG A 546 -10.57 11.50 8.27
N PRO A 547 -11.87 11.66 8.59
CA PRO A 547 -12.42 12.93 9.01
C PRO A 547 -11.86 13.33 10.38
N ARG A 548 -11.17 14.47 10.42
CA ARG A 548 -10.44 14.89 11.63
C ARG A 548 -10.41 16.41 11.77
N VAL A 549 -10.27 16.85 13.02
CA VAL A 549 -9.86 18.23 13.34
C VAL A 549 -8.40 18.19 13.75
N ALA A 550 -7.58 18.99 13.09
CA ALA A 550 -6.15 19.09 13.35
C ALA A 550 -5.75 20.53 13.69
N ALA A 551 -4.70 20.68 14.50
CA ALA A 551 -4.03 21.95 14.69
C ALA A 551 -3.00 22.20 13.59
N LEU A 552 -2.95 23.44 13.13
CA LEU A 552 -1.94 23.93 12.21
C LEU A 552 -0.80 24.59 13.00
N PRO A 553 0.47 24.31 12.66
CA PRO A 553 1.58 25.09 13.18
C PRO A 553 1.42 26.56 12.79
N THR A 554 1.80 27.46 13.69
CA THR A 554 1.76 28.92 13.44
C THR A 554 3.14 29.58 13.55
N GLN A 555 4.14 28.85 14.04
CA GLN A 555 5.49 29.34 14.24
C GLN A 555 6.42 28.82 13.15
N GLN A 556 7.44 29.62 12.82
CA GLN A 556 8.52 29.15 11.96
C GLN A 556 9.26 27.98 12.60
N MET A 557 9.67 27.01 11.77
CA MET A 557 10.29 25.77 12.23
C MET A 557 11.77 25.76 11.83
N PRO A 558 12.71 25.78 12.79
CA PRO A 558 14.13 25.76 12.47
C PRO A 558 14.57 24.36 12.05
N VAL A 559 15.17 24.24 10.88
CA VAL A 559 15.81 22.99 10.42
C VAL A 559 17.29 23.22 10.21
N GLU A 560 18.10 22.26 10.64
CA GLU A 560 19.54 22.30 10.49
C GLU A 560 20.00 21.19 9.56
N VAL A 561 20.78 21.58 8.54
CA VAL A 561 21.39 20.65 7.59
C VAL A 561 22.90 20.62 7.86
N TYR A 562 23.44 19.43 8.10
CA TYR A 562 24.87 19.20 8.02
C TYR A 562 25.24 19.00 6.55
N SER A 563 26.21 19.75 6.03
CA SER A 563 26.73 19.55 4.69
C SER A 563 28.26 19.48 4.64
N PRO A 564 28.85 18.43 4.05
CA PRO A 564 30.31 18.27 3.99
C PRO A 564 30.99 19.40 3.18
N LYS A 565 30.26 20.03 2.26
CA LYS A 565 30.68 21.18 1.46
C LYS A 565 29.75 22.36 1.75
N GLN A 566 30.30 23.57 1.83
CA GLN A 566 29.45 24.76 1.95
C GLN A 566 28.57 24.93 0.70
N PRO A 567 27.23 25.08 0.84
CA PRO A 567 26.36 25.42 -0.28
C PRO A 567 26.76 26.76 -0.90
N LEU A 568 26.76 26.84 -2.23
CA LEU A 568 26.95 28.10 -2.98
C LEU A 568 25.70 28.97 -2.89
N LEU A 569 24.53 28.34 -3.04
CA LEU A 569 23.24 28.98 -3.00
C LEU A 569 22.23 28.05 -2.33
N ALA A 570 21.24 28.63 -1.67
CA ALA A 570 20.11 27.90 -1.14
C ALA A 570 18.81 28.56 -1.55
N PHE A 571 17.76 27.76 -1.70
CA PHE A 571 16.40 28.23 -1.91
C PHE A 571 15.47 27.63 -0.87
N LEU A 572 14.47 28.42 -0.47
CA LEU A 572 13.36 28.01 0.36
C LEU A 572 12.07 28.40 -0.37
N ASN A 573 11.28 27.40 -0.75
CA ASN A 573 10.02 27.60 -1.47
C ASN A 573 10.18 28.56 -2.66
N GLY A 574 11.20 28.33 -3.49
CA GLY A 574 11.48 29.08 -4.71
C GLY A 574 12.23 30.40 -4.51
N ALA A 575 12.28 30.94 -3.30
CA ALA A 575 13.00 32.18 -3.00
C ALA A 575 14.44 31.88 -2.56
N VAL A 576 15.38 32.77 -2.85
CA VAL A 576 16.75 32.67 -2.33
C VAL A 576 16.70 32.69 -0.80
N ALA A 577 17.24 31.64 -0.18
CA ALA A 577 17.26 31.47 1.26
C ALA A 577 18.58 31.94 1.86
N ARG A 578 18.49 32.70 2.94
CA ARG A 578 19.62 32.92 3.85
C ARG A 578 19.65 31.79 4.87
N TRP A 579 20.85 31.44 5.31
CA TRP A 579 21.07 30.47 6.39
C TRP A 579 21.92 31.07 7.49
N GLN A 580 21.81 30.51 8.69
CA GLN A 580 22.70 30.79 9.81
C GLN A 580 23.69 29.63 9.97
N SER A 581 25.00 29.93 10.03
CA SER A 581 26.00 28.94 10.44
C SER A 581 25.90 28.77 11.96
N VAL A 582 25.49 27.60 12.43
CA VAL A 582 25.28 27.33 13.87
C VAL A 582 26.41 26.49 14.48
N ALA A 583 27.14 25.76 13.64
CA ALA A 583 28.39 25.09 13.95
C ALA A 583 29.16 24.84 12.65
N ALA A 584 30.37 24.29 12.73
CA ALA A 584 31.12 23.87 11.54
C ALA A 584 30.24 22.95 10.67
N ARG A 585 30.08 23.31 9.39
CA ARG A 585 29.29 22.57 8.39
C ARG A 585 27.80 22.39 8.71
N ARG A 586 27.26 23.10 9.71
CA ARG A 586 25.84 23.08 10.08
C ARG A 586 25.17 24.39 9.74
N TYR A 587 24.14 24.31 8.88
CA TYR A 587 23.43 25.45 8.34
C TYR A 587 21.96 25.38 8.75
N ARG A 588 21.48 26.40 9.48
CA ARG A 588 20.10 26.52 9.93
C ARG A 588 19.26 27.34 8.96
N PHE A 589 18.09 26.81 8.62
CA PHE A 589 17.03 27.43 7.82
C PHE A 589 15.78 27.58 8.67
N LEU A 590 15.05 28.68 8.49
CA LEU A 590 13.75 28.90 9.14
C LEU A 590 12.64 28.62 8.14
N LEU A 591 11.97 27.47 8.28
CA LEU A 591 10.83 27.13 7.46
C LEU A 591 9.59 27.89 7.92
N PRO A 592 8.67 28.23 7.01
CA PRO A 592 7.38 28.76 7.41
C PRO A 592 6.53 27.65 8.07
N PRO A 593 5.44 28.01 8.78
CA PRO A 593 4.65 27.04 9.57
C PRO A 593 4.01 25.92 8.74
N GLU A 594 3.73 26.17 7.46
CA GLU A 594 3.21 25.20 6.49
C GLU A 594 4.27 24.23 5.95
N GLY A 595 5.53 24.34 6.41
CA GLY A 595 6.66 23.55 5.90
C GLY A 595 7.24 24.10 4.60
N GLY A 596 7.82 23.24 3.76
CA GLY A 596 8.42 23.67 2.51
C GLY A 596 9.64 22.88 2.10
N ALA A 597 10.28 23.30 1.01
CA ALA A 597 11.47 22.65 0.48
C ALA A 597 12.71 23.56 0.57
N VAL A 598 13.77 23.03 1.19
CA VAL A 598 15.12 23.60 1.16
C VAL A 598 15.88 22.95 0.01
N THR A 599 16.33 23.76 -0.95
CA THR A 599 17.20 23.31 -2.04
C THR A 599 18.59 23.91 -1.84
N LEU A 600 19.62 23.10 -1.89
CA LEU A 600 21.03 23.49 -1.77
C LEU A 600 21.72 23.25 -3.09
N LEU A 601 22.43 24.26 -3.62
CA LEU A 601 23.26 24.15 -4.80
C LEU A 601 24.74 24.18 -4.41
N TYR A 602 25.52 23.30 -5.00
CA TYR A 602 26.96 23.13 -4.78
C TYR A 602 27.80 23.36 -6.03
N ALA A 603 27.14 23.51 -7.19
CA ALA A 603 27.73 23.79 -8.49
C ALA A 603 27.02 24.97 -9.16
N GLU A 604 27.78 25.74 -9.94
CA GLU A 604 27.23 26.80 -10.79
C GLU A 604 26.60 26.19 -12.05
N PRO A 605 25.30 26.41 -12.33
CA PRO A 605 24.69 25.89 -13.54
C PRO A 605 25.20 26.58 -14.81
N LYS A 606 25.14 25.85 -15.92
CA LYS A 606 25.37 26.42 -17.26
C LYS A 606 24.23 27.36 -17.64
N SER A 607 24.58 28.46 -18.30
CA SER A 607 23.62 29.38 -18.90
C SER A 607 22.79 28.69 -19.99
N LEU A 608 21.48 28.84 -19.91
CA LEU A 608 20.53 28.34 -20.90
C LEU A 608 20.33 29.39 -22.00
N ALA A 609 20.55 29.00 -23.25
CA ALA A 609 20.07 29.75 -24.41
C ALA A 609 18.59 29.41 -24.65
N VAL A 610 17.76 30.40 -24.94
CA VAL A 610 16.33 30.20 -25.25
C VAL A 610 16.05 30.60 -26.72
N PRO A 611 15.16 29.89 -27.44
CA PRO A 611 14.35 28.76 -26.97
C PRO A 611 15.19 27.47 -26.80
N ALA A 612 14.81 26.63 -25.84
CA ALA A 612 15.45 25.35 -25.54
C ALA A 612 14.43 24.21 -25.44
N ASP A 613 14.69 23.13 -26.18
CA ASP A 613 14.02 21.83 -26.03
C ASP A 613 14.71 21.05 -24.91
N LEU A 614 13.98 20.77 -23.82
CA LEU A 614 14.57 20.12 -22.64
C LEU A 614 14.98 18.68 -22.94
N THR A 615 14.42 18.03 -23.96
CA THR A 615 14.80 16.67 -24.36
C THR A 615 16.21 16.59 -24.95
N GLN A 616 16.83 17.73 -25.26
CA GLN A 616 18.19 17.83 -25.76
C GLN A 616 19.20 18.21 -24.67
N LEU A 617 18.73 18.50 -23.46
CA LEU A 617 19.57 18.86 -22.32
C LEU A 617 19.92 17.63 -21.49
N ALA A 618 21.05 17.68 -20.81
CA ALA A 618 21.36 16.71 -19.76
C ALA A 618 20.37 16.87 -18.61
N PHE A 619 19.81 15.76 -18.14
CA PHE A 619 18.87 15.73 -17.04
C PHE A 619 19.24 14.63 -16.05
N GLN A 620 18.72 14.78 -14.84
CA GLN A 620 18.76 13.75 -13.81
C GLN A 620 17.35 13.22 -13.57
N SER A 621 17.25 11.99 -13.12
CA SER A 621 15.98 11.42 -12.69
C SER A 621 16.13 10.63 -11.40
N GLY A 622 15.01 10.41 -10.71
CA GLY A 622 14.98 9.63 -9.49
C GLY A 622 13.58 9.41 -8.97
N LEU A 623 13.52 8.68 -7.86
CA LEU A 623 12.27 8.32 -7.18
C LEU A 623 12.26 8.91 -5.77
N GLU A 624 11.12 9.47 -5.39
CA GLU A 624 10.81 9.84 -4.01
C GLU A 624 9.82 8.82 -3.44
N LEU A 625 10.24 8.12 -2.38
CA LEU A 625 9.47 7.07 -1.71
C LEU A 625 9.39 7.38 -0.22
N GLN A 626 8.27 7.94 0.25
CA GLN A 626 7.96 8.11 1.68
C GLN A 626 9.08 8.79 2.48
N GLY A 627 9.65 9.89 1.96
CA GLY A 627 10.75 10.62 2.60
C GLY A 627 12.16 10.16 2.20
N ALA A 628 12.31 8.98 1.59
CA ALA A 628 13.58 8.45 1.10
C ALA A 628 13.77 8.64 -0.41
N VAL A 629 15.04 8.62 -0.84
CA VAL A 629 15.43 8.60 -2.26
C VAL A 629 15.73 7.18 -2.66
N ALA A 630 15.24 6.78 -3.82
CA ALA A 630 15.75 5.61 -4.52
C ALA A 630 16.31 6.00 -5.89
N ALA A 631 17.41 5.35 -6.28
CA ALA A 631 17.83 5.36 -7.68
C ALA A 631 16.73 4.68 -8.50
N PRO A 632 16.36 5.24 -9.65
CA PRO A 632 15.33 4.63 -10.48
C PRO A 632 15.92 3.40 -11.18
N THR A 633 15.15 2.32 -11.28
CA THR A 633 15.55 1.11 -12.02
C THR A 633 14.49 0.69 -13.04
N GLY A 634 14.95 0.03 -14.10
CA GLY A 634 14.09 -0.49 -15.16
C GLY A 634 13.15 0.56 -15.76
N PHE A 635 11.86 0.27 -15.79
CA PHE A 635 10.84 1.14 -16.39
C PHE A 635 10.53 2.41 -15.57
N LEU A 636 11.00 2.50 -14.32
CA LEU A 636 10.86 3.70 -13.48
C LEU A 636 11.93 4.76 -13.79
N GLN A 637 12.97 4.39 -14.56
CA GLN A 637 13.98 5.33 -15.01
C GLN A 637 13.42 6.24 -16.10
N ALA A 638 13.51 7.54 -15.86
CA ALA A 638 13.04 8.50 -16.83
C ALA A 638 13.92 8.46 -18.09
N SER A 639 13.28 8.48 -19.25
CA SER A 639 13.96 8.39 -20.54
C SER A 639 13.27 9.29 -21.57
N VAL A 640 14.05 9.78 -22.54
CA VAL A 640 13.50 10.53 -23.67
C VAL A 640 12.83 9.54 -24.62
N GLY A 641 11.58 9.82 -25.00
CA GLY A 641 10.80 8.98 -25.89
C GLY A 641 9.54 9.66 -26.40
N THR A 642 8.77 8.95 -27.19
CA THR A 642 7.48 9.42 -27.73
C THR A 642 6.34 8.77 -26.96
N GLY A 643 5.50 9.60 -26.35
CA GLY A 643 4.24 9.18 -25.74
C GLY A 643 3.09 9.42 -26.72
N VAL A 644 2.07 8.57 -26.69
CA VAL A 644 0.83 8.75 -27.45
C VAL A 644 -0.30 8.85 -26.42
N CYS A 645 -1.03 9.97 -26.44
CA CYS A 645 -2.18 10.21 -25.56
C CYS A 645 -3.37 10.68 -26.41
N SER A 646 -4.50 9.98 -26.27
CA SER A 646 -5.68 10.11 -27.13
C SER A 646 -5.33 10.10 -28.62
N GLY A 647 -4.46 9.17 -29.03
CA GLY A 647 -4.01 9.02 -30.43
C GLY A 647 -3.01 10.07 -30.92
N VAL A 648 -2.63 11.07 -30.10
CA VAL A 648 -1.69 12.12 -30.49
C VAL A 648 -0.30 11.82 -29.95
N ALA A 649 0.68 11.68 -30.83
CA ALA A 649 2.08 11.43 -30.47
C ALA A 649 2.85 12.72 -30.15
N LYS A 650 3.57 12.75 -29.02
CA LYS A 650 4.50 13.84 -28.66
C LYS A 650 5.83 13.29 -28.13
N ARG A 651 6.94 13.87 -28.56
CA ARG A 651 8.28 13.58 -28.02
C ARG A 651 8.44 14.26 -26.66
N GLY A 652 9.10 13.60 -25.71
CA GLY A 652 9.34 14.14 -24.39
C GLY A 652 9.92 13.10 -23.42
N PHE A 653 9.46 13.09 -22.17
CA PHE A 653 10.00 12.21 -21.12
C PHE A 653 8.96 11.18 -20.67
N SER A 654 9.30 9.90 -20.80
CA SER A 654 8.62 8.81 -20.08
C SER A 654 9.10 8.85 -18.63
N ALA A 655 8.22 9.04 -17.65
CA ALA A 655 8.60 9.18 -16.24
C ALA A 655 7.57 8.49 -15.32
N HIS A 656 7.53 7.16 -15.37
CA HIS A 656 6.56 6.37 -14.62
C HIS A 656 6.75 6.51 -13.10
N PRO A 657 5.71 6.89 -12.31
CA PRO A 657 5.83 6.96 -10.86
C PRO A 657 5.86 5.56 -10.22
N PRO A 658 6.50 5.40 -9.06
CA PRO A 658 6.43 4.16 -8.28
C PRO A 658 5.12 4.10 -7.47
N PRO A 659 4.74 2.93 -6.93
CA PRO A 659 3.56 2.80 -6.06
C PRO A 659 3.68 3.72 -4.84
N ASN A 660 2.64 4.50 -4.56
CA ASN A 660 2.59 5.45 -3.44
C ASN A 660 3.83 6.36 -3.36
N GLY A 661 4.30 6.84 -4.51
CA GLY A 661 5.52 7.65 -4.60
C GLY A 661 5.60 8.44 -5.89
N LYS A 662 6.73 9.13 -6.06
CA LYS A 662 6.92 10.08 -7.16
C LYS A 662 8.14 9.73 -8.01
N SER A 663 8.02 9.93 -9.31
CA SER A 663 9.17 10.03 -10.22
C SER A 663 9.46 11.50 -10.49
N TYR A 664 10.72 11.84 -10.79
CA TYR A 664 11.05 13.18 -11.25
C TYR A 664 12.08 13.19 -12.38
N VAL A 665 12.03 14.24 -13.19
CA VAL A 665 13.06 14.67 -14.14
C VAL A 665 13.54 16.05 -13.71
N ALA A 666 14.84 16.23 -13.49
CA ALA A 666 15.43 17.44 -12.94
C ALA A 666 16.50 18.05 -13.85
N PHE A 667 16.51 19.39 -13.91
CA PHE A 667 17.47 20.19 -14.66
C PHE A 667 18.03 21.28 -13.76
N LEU A 668 19.36 21.38 -13.68
CA LEU A 668 20.06 22.48 -13.02
C LEU A 668 20.58 23.45 -14.09
N LEU A 669 19.96 24.63 -14.19
CA LEU A 669 20.15 25.57 -15.30
C LEU A 669 20.29 27.01 -14.77
N ARG A 670 20.97 27.89 -15.51
CA ARG A 670 20.94 29.33 -15.27
C ARG A 670 20.06 29.98 -16.32
N LEU A 671 18.96 30.60 -15.90
CA LEU A 671 18.03 31.23 -16.82
C LEU A 671 18.64 32.48 -17.46
N PRO A 672 18.23 32.84 -18.69
CA PRO A 672 18.64 34.09 -19.30
C PRO A 672 18.09 35.30 -18.52
N SER A 673 18.68 36.48 -18.75
CA SER A 673 18.22 37.73 -18.15
C SER A 673 16.88 38.22 -18.73
N GLN A 674 16.52 37.79 -19.94
CA GLN A 674 15.23 38.06 -20.54
C GLN A 674 14.11 37.21 -19.88
N PRO A 675 12.85 37.68 -19.88
CA PRO A 675 11.72 36.85 -19.42
C PRO A 675 11.65 35.56 -20.21
N ALA A 676 11.46 34.44 -19.51
CA ALA A 676 11.30 33.12 -20.10
C ALA A 676 10.06 32.42 -19.54
N VAL A 677 9.51 31.48 -20.30
CA VAL A 677 8.34 30.68 -19.92
C VAL A 677 8.61 29.21 -20.24
N LEU A 678 8.34 28.34 -19.27
CA LEU A 678 8.33 26.90 -19.49
C LEU A 678 6.96 26.49 -20.03
N ARG A 679 6.94 25.75 -21.14
CA ARG A 679 5.73 25.21 -21.78
C ARG A 679 5.90 23.71 -22.01
N GLY A 680 4.79 23.00 -22.03
CA GLY A 680 4.76 21.59 -22.40
C GLY A 680 3.40 20.97 -22.20
N PHE A 681 3.36 19.65 -22.23
CA PHE A 681 2.15 18.85 -22.02
C PHE A 681 2.41 17.76 -20.98
N ALA A 682 1.37 17.40 -20.22
CA ALA A 682 1.34 16.23 -19.36
C ALA A 682 0.25 15.27 -19.87
N GLY A 683 0.52 13.97 -19.84
CA GLY A 683 -0.44 12.97 -20.33
C GLY A 683 -0.15 11.57 -19.83
N ILE A 684 -1.19 10.75 -19.81
CA ILE A 684 -1.09 9.29 -19.57
C ILE A 684 -1.27 8.61 -20.91
N ARG A 685 -0.35 7.68 -21.23
CA ARG A 685 -0.32 7.03 -22.54
C ARG A 685 -1.55 6.13 -22.77
N ASP A 686 -1.94 6.02 -24.04
CA ASP A 686 -3.04 5.16 -24.51
C ASP A 686 -2.88 3.71 -24.03
N GLY A 687 -4.01 3.08 -23.66
CA GLY A 687 -4.08 1.70 -23.17
C GLY A 687 -4.15 1.58 -21.64
N ALA A 688 -4.11 2.71 -20.94
CA ALA A 688 -4.27 2.83 -19.48
C ALA A 688 -5.75 2.97 -19.05
N GLU A 689 -6.67 3.13 -19.99
CA GLU A 689 -8.11 3.31 -19.72
C GLU A 689 -8.69 2.12 -18.95
N GLY A 690 -9.39 2.43 -17.85
CA GLY A 690 -9.97 1.41 -16.96
C GLY A 690 -8.95 0.67 -16.08
N LYS A 691 -7.65 1.02 -16.14
CA LYS A 691 -6.58 0.33 -15.41
C LYS A 691 -5.73 1.24 -14.51
N SER A 692 -5.63 2.54 -14.81
CA SER A 692 -5.01 3.55 -13.95
C SER A 692 -6.06 4.41 -13.26
N ASN A 693 -5.75 4.86 -12.04
CA ASN A 693 -6.56 5.83 -11.28
C ASN A 693 -6.13 7.29 -11.53
N GLY A 694 -5.19 7.51 -12.44
CA GLY A 694 -4.65 8.82 -12.80
C GLY A 694 -3.34 9.16 -12.10
N VAL A 695 -2.66 10.16 -12.65
CA VAL A 695 -1.35 10.63 -12.18
C VAL A 695 -1.46 12.11 -11.87
N ARG A 696 -0.90 12.53 -10.74
CA ARG A 696 -0.70 13.96 -10.47
C ARG A 696 0.65 14.41 -11.01
N PHE A 697 0.61 15.26 -12.01
CA PHE A 697 1.76 15.92 -12.59
C PHE A 697 1.99 17.25 -11.87
N SER A 698 3.24 17.60 -11.61
CA SER A 698 3.60 18.93 -11.13
C SER A 698 4.95 19.42 -11.67
N VAL A 699 5.08 20.75 -11.74
CA VAL A 699 6.33 21.44 -12.09
C VAL A 699 6.80 22.20 -10.86
N GLU A 700 8.01 21.89 -10.41
CA GLU A 700 8.66 22.59 -9.30
C GLU A 700 9.84 23.44 -9.81
N VAL A 701 9.98 24.66 -9.30
CA VAL A 701 11.14 25.52 -9.54
C VAL A 701 11.73 25.92 -8.19
N ASN A 702 13.00 25.55 -7.95
CA ASN A 702 13.72 25.84 -6.71
C ASN A 702 12.94 25.41 -5.44
N GLY A 703 12.27 24.26 -5.53
CA GLY A 703 11.46 23.69 -4.45
C GLY A 703 10.06 24.27 -4.29
N LYS A 704 9.64 25.24 -5.11
CA LYS A 704 8.25 25.72 -5.16
C LYS A 704 7.47 25.03 -6.26
N GLU A 705 6.35 24.42 -5.91
CA GLU A 705 5.38 23.95 -6.92
C GLU A 705 4.74 25.15 -7.61
N MET A 706 4.89 25.22 -8.93
CA MET A 706 4.39 26.35 -9.75
C MET A 706 3.18 25.96 -10.59
N TRP A 707 3.02 24.67 -10.87
CA TRP A 707 1.89 24.10 -11.57
C TRP A 707 1.68 22.67 -11.10
N ASN A 708 0.42 22.25 -11.01
CA ASN A 708 0.07 20.85 -10.84
C ASN A 708 -1.29 20.54 -11.49
N ARG A 709 -1.47 19.29 -11.89
CA ARG A 709 -2.74 18.76 -12.40
C ARG A 709 -2.81 17.26 -12.19
N THR A 710 -3.95 16.77 -11.72
CA THR A 710 -4.28 15.33 -11.82
C THR A 710 -4.86 15.07 -13.21
N VAL A 711 -4.26 14.12 -13.93
CA VAL A 711 -4.66 13.71 -15.27
C VAL A 711 -5.21 12.30 -15.17
N LEU A 712 -6.40 12.07 -15.72
CA LEU A 712 -7.00 10.74 -15.82
C LEU A 712 -6.69 10.10 -17.19
N PRO A 713 -6.65 8.75 -17.29
CA PRO A 713 -6.52 8.07 -18.57
C PRO A 713 -7.61 8.51 -19.56
N GLY A 714 -7.22 8.73 -20.82
CA GLY A 714 -8.13 9.16 -21.89
C GLY A 714 -8.40 10.67 -21.99
N GLU A 715 -7.93 11.50 -21.04
CA GLU A 715 -8.06 12.97 -21.14
C GLU A 715 -7.17 13.61 -22.21
N GLY A 716 -6.22 12.85 -22.77
CA GLY A 716 -5.27 13.33 -23.77
C GLY A 716 -4.17 14.19 -23.15
N TRP A 717 -3.62 15.10 -23.96
CA TRP A 717 -2.53 15.98 -23.53
C TRP A 717 -3.05 17.23 -22.82
N ILE A 718 -2.63 17.41 -21.57
CA ILE A 718 -2.94 18.62 -20.80
C ILE A 718 -1.81 19.63 -20.94
N PRO A 719 -2.04 20.80 -21.58
CA PRO A 719 -1.02 21.82 -21.70
C PRO A 719 -0.73 22.48 -20.35
N PHE A 720 0.52 22.88 -20.15
CA PHE A 720 0.91 23.72 -19.02
C PHE A 720 1.82 24.86 -19.46
N GLU A 721 1.75 25.95 -18.70
CA GLU A 721 2.57 27.13 -18.86
C GLU A 721 3.03 27.61 -17.48
N VAL A 722 4.34 27.75 -17.28
CA VAL A 722 4.94 28.21 -16.03
C VAL A 722 5.83 29.41 -16.31
N PRO A 723 5.39 30.63 -15.93
CA PRO A 723 6.21 31.83 -16.06
C PRO A 723 7.46 31.77 -15.17
N LEU A 724 8.64 31.98 -15.75
CA LEU A 724 9.93 31.94 -15.03
C LEU A 724 10.51 33.33 -14.73
N LYS A 725 9.75 34.40 -15.01
CA LYS A 725 10.19 35.81 -14.90
C LYS A 725 10.77 36.22 -13.54
N GLN A 726 10.43 35.52 -12.45
CA GLN A 726 10.92 35.81 -11.11
C GLN A 726 12.38 35.34 -10.87
N TRP A 727 12.90 34.47 -11.74
CA TRP A 727 14.27 33.92 -11.65
C TRP A 727 15.17 34.33 -12.82
N ARG A 728 14.88 35.45 -13.50
CA ARG A 728 15.70 35.97 -14.61
C ARG A 728 17.17 36.11 -14.19
N GLY A 729 18.08 35.54 -14.99
CA GLY A 729 19.52 35.54 -14.72
C GLY A 729 19.98 34.63 -13.58
N GLN A 730 19.06 33.96 -12.87
CA GLN A 730 19.37 33.17 -11.67
C GLN A 730 19.54 31.68 -12.00
N ALA A 731 20.21 30.98 -11.08
CA ALA A 731 20.22 29.53 -11.04
C ALA A 731 18.83 28.98 -10.69
N VAL A 732 18.40 27.94 -11.39
CA VAL A 732 17.15 27.23 -11.16
C VAL A 732 17.39 25.72 -11.17
N LEU A 733 16.85 25.04 -10.15
CA LEU A 733 16.55 23.63 -10.19
C LEU A 733 15.09 23.49 -10.64
N LEU A 734 14.90 23.08 -11.89
CA LEU A 734 13.59 22.75 -12.46
C LEU A 734 13.33 21.26 -12.29
N ARG A 735 12.13 20.89 -11.82
CA ARG A 735 11.71 19.48 -11.72
C ARG A 735 10.33 19.28 -12.34
N LEU A 736 10.22 18.21 -13.12
CA LEU A 736 8.96 17.66 -13.61
C LEU A 736 8.67 16.42 -12.77
N VAL A 737 7.53 16.37 -12.07
CA VAL A 737 7.23 15.34 -11.07
C VAL A 737 5.93 14.63 -11.40
N GLY A 738 5.96 13.29 -11.47
CA GLY A 738 4.76 12.46 -11.57
C GLY A 738 4.52 11.74 -10.23
N ASP A 739 3.32 11.83 -9.69
CA ASP A 739 2.87 11.20 -8.44
C ASP A 739 1.77 10.18 -8.76
N SER A 740 1.93 8.93 -8.32
CA SER A 740 0.99 7.85 -8.62
C SER A 740 -0.35 7.97 -7.89
N LEU A 741 -0.47 8.85 -6.89
CA LEU A 741 -1.68 8.98 -6.07
C LEU A 741 -2.10 7.65 -5.37
N GLY A 742 -1.22 6.66 -5.34
CA GLY A 742 -1.42 5.37 -4.70
C GLY A 742 -1.09 4.19 -5.61
N ASP A 743 -1.98 3.90 -6.57
CA ASP A 743 -1.80 2.84 -7.56
C ASP A 743 -1.01 3.37 -8.76
N TYR A 744 -0.12 2.55 -9.29
CA TYR A 744 0.82 2.95 -10.33
C TYR A 744 0.76 2.05 -11.57
N GLY A 745 0.10 0.89 -11.53
CA GLY A 745 0.35 -0.20 -12.48
C GLY A 745 0.25 0.18 -13.98
N TRP A 746 -0.57 1.18 -14.30
CA TRP A 746 -0.84 1.63 -15.67
C TRP A 746 -0.71 3.15 -15.81
N ASP A 747 -0.02 3.80 -14.89
CA ASP A 747 0.05 5.26 -14.82
C ASP A 747 0.82 5.88 -15.99
N TRP A 748 1.73 5.12 -16.59
CA TRP A 748 2.38 5.39 -17.89
C TRP A 748 2.62 6.87 -18.21
N ALA A 749 3.09 7.60 -17.20
CA ALA A 749 3.13 9.04 -17.19
C ALA A 749 4.15 9.57 -18.20
N HIS A 750 3.73 10.56 -18.98
CA HIS A 750 4.57 11.16 -20.03
C HIS A 750 4.48 12.69 -20.01
N TRP A 751 5.63 13.33 -20.15
CA TRP A 751 5.75 14.78 -20.38
C TRP A 751 6.04 15.00 -21.86
N GLY A 752 5.24 15.80 -22.56
CA GLY A 752 5.37 16.05 -24.00
C GLY A 752 5.87 17.47 -24.34
N GLU A 753 6.75 17.59 -25.33
CA GLU A 753 7.22 18.85 -25.93
C GLU A 753 7.66 19.92 -24.91
N VAL A 754 8.37 19.49 -23.86
CA VAL A 754 8.77 20.39 -22.77
C VAL A 754 9.89 21.32 -23.25
N ARG A 755 9.63 22.63 -23.22
CA ARG A 755 10.52 23.67 -23.75
C ARG A 755 10.50 24.95 -22.93
N ILE A 756 11.61 25.67 -22.91
CA ILE A 756 11.70 27.02 -22.34
C ILE A 756 11.87 28.00 -23.50
N GLU A 757 11.01 29.02 -23.55
CA GLU A 757 11.00 30.08 -24.59
C GLU A 757 11.27 31.46 -23.98
#